data_AF-A0A7X9T9E5-F1
#
_entry.id   AF-A0A7X9T9E5-F1
#
_cell.length_a   1.000
_cell.length_b   1.000
_cell.length_c   1.000
_cell.angle_alpha   90.00
_cell.angle_beta   90.00
_cell.angle_gamma   90.00
#
_symmetry.space_group_name_H-M   'P 1'
#
loop_
_entity.id
_entity.type
_entity.pdbx_description
1 polymer ?
#
loop_
_entity_poly.entity_id
_entity_poly.type
_entity_poly.pdbx_seq_one_letter_code
_entity_poly.pdbx_strand_id
1 'polypeptide(L)'
;MDLNPKFQITWRVPDGGQRTTYVSDQVPTFGADCRDLDVTVEHDGDVWRVWVDPEYDLTIESATATVSLDLQHADALFLNGYNSWTDSWERSPRANMHGLWGTPHSIVGRWVLDASGDYRFARQDPRFGHQHGEGYGYLRFGQAVSLFGECRPDTGLTVIYEDLPENTVSLQKEGPNRPLAAGERVEILTLALVEGTLHSAFARYVELMGIRRRSAFPLVGFTSWYRHYGDIDAATLKRDLVGVSDVLLAQPLEGVLPVFQVDDGYAKVGDWMQPDPNRFPAGMGAVADDIRSAGLVPGLWMAPFVCEKESRTFAEHQDWLLRDSSGRPVMSGSHWSGGYALDTQNPDVREYVSASLDTAARIWGFKLLKLDFLYAAAMLPHAGKNRGELMADALDLLRSSVPEGTLFDFCGVPVVSAFGRCEYCRVGCDVGLDWNDTLHMRITGRERVSTKNSLHNTKGRAHLNGVTFLNDPDVFFLRRDVKITDSQRTRLLSADSLLGGVLFTSDDMGAWDSRQVSIFRNALDTFARRSSEFAPQTTGRVDGEAGDLSDKPIGRTHDAHGAQLNPDTCTTSMTQPMPDIDITQPMPDIDMTQPMPDIDMTEPIASCIDEERMTVSDITEPMEDVTGTTASPDVTVVDQPLMVAIEAAEEGEGPGDAIETLPGQIGTSDEIEGESNG
;
A
#
# COMPACT_ATOMS: atom_id res chain seq x y z
N MET A 1 5.07 -26.65 -16.75
CA MET A 1 3.72 -26.60 -16.18
C MET A 1 2.79 -27.49 -16.99
N ASP A 2 1.77 -28.07 -16.38
CA ASP A 2 0.56 -28.42 -17.13
C ASP A 2 -0.18 -27.10 -17.36
N LEU A 3 -0.02 -26.51 -18.54
CA LEU A 3 -0.47 -25.15 -18.87
C LEU A 3 -1.98 -25.06 -19.09
N ASN A 4 -2.72 -26.14 -18.81
CA ASN A 4 -4.16 -26.22 -19.03
C ASN A 4 -4.92 -25.95 -17.73
N PRO A 5 -5.32 -24.69 -17.46
CA PRO A 5 -6.14 -24.35 -16.32
C PRO A 5 -7.50 -25.06 -16.38
N LYS A 6 -8.04 -25.37 -15.20
CA LYS A 6 -9.42 -25.82 -15.03
C LYS A 6 -10.26 -24.64 -14.57
N PHE A 7 -11.42 -24.44 -15.20
CA PHE A 7 -12.32 -23.34 -14.85
C PHE A 7 -13.54 -23.87 -14.12
N GLN A 8 -13.96 -23.17 -13.06
CA GLN A 8 -15.18 -23.44 -12.32
C GLN A 8 -16.03 -22.17 -12.30
N ILE A 9 -17.28 -22.25 -12.79
CA ILE A 9 -18.22 -21.12 -12.75
C ILE A 9 -19.34 -21.47 -11.78
N THR A 10 -19.63 -20.57 -10.85
CA THR A 10 -20.71 -20.71 -9.86
C THR A 10 -21.74 -19.62 -10.06
N TRP A 11 -23.01 -19.98 -10.13
CA TRP A 11 -24.11 -19.05 -10.35
C TRP A 11 -25.34 -19.43 -9.53
N ARG A 12 -26.25 -18.47 -9.41
CA ARG A 12 -27.55 -18.62 -8.75
C ARG A 12 -28.67 -18.48 -9.77
N VAL A 13 -29.58 -19.45 -9.77
CA VAL A 13 -30.78 -19.44 -10.60
C VAL A 13 -31.93 -18.69 -9.89
N PRO A 14 -32.98 -18.23 -10.60
CA PRO A 14 -34.07 -17.41 -10.03
C PRO A 14 -34.80 -18.01 -8.84
N ASP A 15 -34.83 -19.34 -8.70
CA ASP A 15 -35.44 -20.03 -7.55
C ASP A 15 -34.56 -20.02 -6.28
N GLY A 16 -33.37 -19.41 -6.37
CA GLY A 16 -32.39 -19.27 -5.29
C GLY A 16 -31.37 -20.41 -5.22
N GLY A 17 -31.50 -21.46 -6.03
CA GLY A 17 -30.54 -22.57 -6.08
C GLY A 17 -29.18 -22.13 -6.63
N GLN A 18 -28.10 -22.59 -5.98
CA GLN A 18 -26.73 -22.43 -6.47
C GLN A 18 -26.38 -23.61 -7.38
N ARG A 19 -25.72 -23.33 -8.50
CA ARG A 19 -25.25 -24.34 -9.47
C ARG A 19 -23.80 -24.05 -9.83
N THR A 20 -23.08 -25.09 -10.25
CA THR A 20 -21.67 -25.01 -10.60
C THR A 20 -21.38 -25.88 -11.82
N THR A 21 -20.51 -25.39 -12.71
CA THR A 21 -19.99 -26.15 -13.85
C THR A 21 -18.47 -26.07 -13.90
N TYR A 22 -17.86 -27.05 -14.55
CA TYR A 22 -16.42 -27.19 -14.71
C TYR A 22 -16.07 -27.29 -16.19
N VAL A 23 -15.14 -26.46 -16.65
CA VAL A 23 -14.74 -26.38 -18.07
C VAL A 23 -13.23 -26.47 -18.20
N SER A 24 -12.76 -27.16 -19.24
CA SER A 24 -11.36 -27.15 -19.66
C SER A 24 -11.27 -26.99 -21.18
N ASP A 25 -10.07 -26.66 -21.65
CA ASP A 25 -9.73 -26.40 -23.05
C ASP A 25 -9.98 -27.60 -23.99
N GLN A 26 -9.90 -28.83 -23.46
CA GLN A 26 -9.96 -30.07 -24.24
C GLN A 26 -11.34 -30.73 -24.29
N VAL A 27 -12.30 -30.26 -23.48
CA VAL A 27 -13.64 -30.86 -23.40
C VAL A 27 -14.66 -29.75 -23.11
N PRO A 28 -15.66 -29.51 -23.99
CA PRO A 28 -16.89 -28.89 -23.51
C PRO A 28 -17.52 -29.88 -22.54
N THR A 29 -17.26 -29.72 -21.24
CA THR A 29 -17.92 -30.54 -20.23
C THR A 29 -19.37 -30.09 -20.18
N PHE A 30 -20.22 -30.78 -20.93
CA PHE A 30 -21.66 -30.76 -20.68
C PHE A 30 -21.89 -31.43 -19.32
N GLY A 31 -21.73 -30.66 -18.24
CA GLY A 31 -22.23 -31.03 -16.93
C GLY A 31 -23.73 -31.27 -17.00
N ALA A 32 -24.27 -32.14 -16.14
CA ALA A 32 -25.70 -32.46 -16.12
C ALA A 32 -26.61 -31.22 -15.91
N ASP A 33 -26.04 -30.11 -15.44
CA ASP A 33 -26.70 -28.83 -15.14
C ASP A 33 -26.43 -27.70 -16.18
N CYS A 34 -25.75 -28.00 -17.30
CA CYS A 34 -25.42 -27.04 -18.39
C CYS A 34 -26.62 -26.60 -19.26
N ARG A 35 -27.83 -26.53 -18.69
CA ARG A 35 -29.01 -26.00 -19.41
C ARG A 35 -29.24 -24.52 -19.19
N ASP A 36 -28.57 -23.92 -18.22
CA ASP A 36 -28.83 -22.53 -17.83
C ASP A 36 -27.78 -21.56 -18.36
N LEU A 37 -26.57 -22.04 -18.62
CA LEU A 37 -25.40 -21.22 -18.84
C LEU A 37 -24.48 -21.90 -19.85
N ASP A 38 -24.26 -21.25 -20.98
CA ASP A 38 -23.18 -21.61 -21.90
C ASP A 38 -21.89 -20.93 -21.45
N VAL A 39 -20.77 -21.63 -21.59
CA VAL A 39 -19.45 -21.20 -21.12
C VAL A 39 -18.43 -21.45 -22.21
N THR A 40 -17.81 -20.39 -22.71
CA THR A 40 -16.77 -20.46 -23.74
C THR A 40 -15.42 -20.08 -23.16
N VAL A 41 -14.41 -20.92 -23.38
CA VAL A 41 -13.01 -20.65 -23.01
C VAL A 41 -12.21 -20.42 -24.29
N GLU A 42 -11.55 -19.26 -24.37
CA GLU A 42 -10.67 -18.89 -25.47
C GLU A 42 -9.23 -18.80 -24.95
N HIS A 43 -8.27 -19.35 -25.69
CA HIS A 43 -6.85 -19.31 -25.35
C HIS A 43 -6.06 -18.66 -26.48
N ASP A 44 -5.32 -17.60 -26.16
CA ASP A 44 -4.48 -16.85 -27.08
C ASP A 44 -3.12 -16.52 -26.43
N GLY A 45 -2.09 -17.28 -26.83
CA GLY A 45 -0.73 -17.11 -26.31
C GLY A 45 -0.64 -17.36 -24.81
N ASP A 46 -0.45 -16.29 -24.04
CA ASP A 46 -0.29 -16.33 -22.58
C ASP A 46 -1.63 -16.17 -21.84
N VAL A 47 -2.73 -15.92 -22.57
CA VAL A 47 -4.00 -15.45 -22.01
C VAL A 47 -5.15 -16.43 -22.26
N TRP A 48 -5.89 -16.70 -21.19
CA TRP A 48 -7.13 -17.46 -21.18
C TRP A 48 -8.30 -16.54 -20.86
N ARG A 49 -9.33 -16.51 -21.70
CA ARG A 49 -10.56 -15.74 -21.50
C ARG A 49 -11.73 -16.67 -21.30
N VAL A 50 -12.54 -16.38 -20.28
CA VAL A 50 -13.75 -17.14 -19.98
C VAL A 50 -14.96 -16.24 -20.17
N TRP A 51 -15.84 -16.68 -21.07
CA TRP A 51 -17.10 -16.02 -21.39
C TRP A 51 -18.26 -16.86 -20.90
N VAL A 52 -19.35 -16.18 -20.52
CA VAL A 52 -20.61 -16.82 -20.19
C VAL A 52 -21.76 -16.18 -20.96
N ASP A 53 -22.73 -17.03 -21.30
CA ASP A 53 -23.94 -16.68 -22.04
C ASP A 53 -25.13 -17.38 -21.35
N PRO A 54 -25.93 -16.66 -20.54
CA PRO A 54 -27.01 -17.27 -19.79
C PRO A 54 -28.24 -17.53 -20.69
N GLU A 55 -28.90 -18.67 -20.52
CA GLU A 55 -30.12 -19.05 -21.27
C GLU A 55 -31.38 -18.33 -20.75
N TYR A 56 -31.33 -17.85 -19.50
CA TYR A 56 -32.34 -17.03 -18.85
C TYR A 56 -31.68 -16.17 -17.77
N ASP A 57 -32.40 -15.18 -17.24
CA ASP A 57 -31.85 -14.27 -16.24
C ASP A 57 -31.32 -15.02 -15.00
N LEU A 58 -30.02 -14.87 -14.72
CA LEU A 58 -29.34 -15.53 -13.59
C LEU A 58 -28.20 -14.66 -13.07
N THR A 59 -27.66 -14.98 -11.89
CA THR A 59 -26.55 -14.21 -11.28
C THR A 59 -25.30 -15.07 -11.20
N ILE A 60 -24.19 -14.62 -11.81
CA ILE A 60 -22.89 -15.25 -11.64
C ILE A 60 -22.32 -14.82 -10.29
N GLU A 61 -21.99 -15.78 -9.43
CA GLU A 61 -21.41 -15.50 -8.12
C GLU A 61 -19.89 -15.42 -8.19
N SER A 62 -19.24 -16.36 -8.90
CA SER A 62 -17.80 -16.36 -9.08
C SER A 62 -17.33 -17.18 -10.28
N ALA A 63 -16.11 -16.85 -10.73
CA ALA A 63 -15.35 -17.59 -11.72
C ALA A 63 -13.99 -17.96 -11.12
N THR A 64 -13.63 -19.24 -11.13
CA THR A 64 -12.34 -19.70 -10.59
C THR A 64 -11.52 -20.36 -11.68
N ALA A 65 -10.26 -19.97 -11.81
CA ALA A 65 -9.27 -20.69 -12.62
C ALA A 65 -8.26 -21.38 -11.71
N THR A 66 -8.13 -22.70 -11.83
CA THR A 66 -7.17 -23.52 -11.07
C THR A 66 -6.03 -23.95 -11.98
N VAL A 67 -4.80 -23.65 -11.58
CA VAL A 67 -3.57 -23.89 -12.33
C VAL A 67 -2.69 -24.84 -11.54
N SER A 68 -2.16 -25.88 -12.19
CA SER A 68 -1.18 -26.79 -11.59
C SER A 68 0.23 -26.22 -11.76
N LEU A 69 0.87 -25.87 -10.65
CA LEU A 69 2.19 -25.24 -10.60
C LEU A 69 3.13 -26.05 -9.71
N ASP A 70 4.44 -26.02 -9.96
CA ASP A 70 5.43 -26.79 -9.18
C ASP A 70 5.78 -26.10 -7.85
N LEU A 71 4.81 -26.04 -6.94
CA LEU A 71 4.96 -25.44 -5.61
C LEU A 71 5.97 -26.20 -4.74
N GLN A 72 6.13 -27.50 -4.96
CA GLN A 72 7.01 -28.34 -4.12
C GLN A 72 8.49 -28.00 -4.30
N HIS A 73 8.90 -27.62 -5.51
CA HIS A 73 10.29 -27.32 -5.87
C HIS A 73 10.57 -25.83 -6.06
N ALA A 74 9.56 -24.95 -5.92
CA ALA A 74 9.77 -23.51 -5.99
C ALA A 74 10.63 -23.00 -4.82
N ASP A 75 11.58 -22.11 -5.13
CA ASP A 75 12.40 -21.44 -4.11
C ASP A 75 11.57 -20.48 -3.28
N ALA A 76 10.63 -19.80 -3.94
CA ALA A 76 9.71 -18.87 -3.31
C ALA A 76 8.37 -18.78 -4.05
N LEU A 77 7.34 -18.44 -3.28
CA LEU A 77 6.02 -18.02 -3.71
C LEU A 77 5.83 -16.56 -3.32
N PHE A 78 5.48 -15.72 -4.28
CA PHE A 78 4.98 -14.37 -4.04
C PHE A 78 3.49 -14.34 -4.36
N LEU A 79 2.71 -13.81 -3.42
CA LEU A 79 1.31 -13.47 -3.62
C LEU A 79 1.14 -12.01 -3.24
N ASN A 80 0.59 -11.20 -4.15
CA ASN A 80 0.32 -9.81 -3.83
C ASN A 80 -0.78 -9.72 -2.75
N GLY A 81 -0.56 -8.92 -1.71
CA GLY A 81 -1.56 -8.63 -0.69
C GLY A 81 -2.67 -7.73 -1.23
N TYR A 82 -3.85 -7.79 -0.60
CA TYR A 82 -5.05 -7.06 -1.02
C TYR A 82 -4.82 -5.58 -1.28
N ASN A 83 -4.37 -4.81 -0.29
CA ASN A 83 -4.16 -3.38 -0.44
C ASN A 83 -2.72 -2.94 -0.16
N SER A 84 -2.47 -1.64 -0.27
CA SER A 84 -1.18 -0.99 0.00
C SER A 84 -0.51 -1.52 1.27
N TRP A 85 -1.27 -1.73 2.34
CA TRP A 85 -0.74 -2.10 3.65
C TRP A 85 -0.59 -3.60 3.84
N THR A 86 -1.39 -4.42 3.13
CA THR A 86 -1.36 -5.87 3.26
C THR A 86 0.02 -6.40 2.90
N ASP A 87 0.55 -7.27 3.76
CA ASP A 87 1.84 -7.87 3.54
C ASP A 87 2.01 -8.53 2.15
N SER A 88 3.17 -8.32 1.54
CA SER A 88 3.50 -8.75 0.18
C SER A 88 5.01 -8.96 0.04
N TRP A 89 5.47 -10.19 0.17
CA TRP A 89 6.88 -10.56 -0.05
C TRP A 89 6.99 -12.04 -0.41
N GLU A 90 8.15 -12.43 -0.94
CA GLU A 90 8.47 -13.81 -1.27
C GLU A 90 8.56 -14.69 -0.01
N ARG A 91 7.74 -15.74 0.04
CA ARG A 91 7.72 -16.71 1.14
C ARG A 91 8.04 -18.09 0.62
N SER A 92 8.44 -19.00 1.52
CA SER A 92 8.41 -20.41 1.15
C SER A 92 6.97 -20.82 0.81
N PRO A 93 6.73 -21.63 -0.25
CA PRO A 93 5.42 -22.24 -0.47
C PRO A 93 4.91 -23.01 0.76
N ARG A 94 5.83 -23.55 1.57
CA ARG A 94 5.52 -24.26 2.83
C ARG A 94 5.17 -23.33 3.99
N ALA A 95 5.25 -22.01 3.84
CA ALA A 95 4.94 -21.09 4.92
C ALA A 95 3.45 -21.14 5.29
N ASN A 96 3.14 -20.66 6.50
CA ASN A 96 1.78 -20.40 6.91
C ASN A 96 1.47 -18.90 6.83
N MET A 97 0.18 -18.56 6.92
CA MET A 97 -0.27 -17.18 6.96
C MET A 97 -1.35 -16.99 8.01
N HIS A 98 -0.96 -16.36 9.11
CA HIS A 98 -1.79 -16.29 10.30
C HIS A 98 -2.94 -15.27 10.20
N GLY A 99 -2.78 -14.13 9.51
CA GLY A 99 -3.85 -13.13 9.42
C GLY A 99 -4.39 -12.73 10.80
N LEU A 100 -5.72 -12.83 10.97
CA LEU A 100 -6.42 -12.67 12.27
C LEU A 100 -6.71 -14.01 12.98
N TRP A 101 -6.17 -15.12 12.47
CA TRP A 101 -6.41 -16.43 13.06
C TRP A 101 -5.81 -16.51 14.47
N GLY A 102 -6.63 -16.94 15.44
CA GLY A 102 -6.28 -16.97 16.86
C GLY A 102 -6.66 -15.69 17.63
N THR A 103 -7.01 -14.60 16.93
CA THR A 103 -7.51 -13.39 17.58
C THR A 103 -9.00 -13.55 17.92
N PRO A 104 -9.41 -13.39 19.21
CA PRO A 104 -10.80 -13.55 19.61
C PRO A 104 -11.75 -12.64 18.83
N HIS A 105 -12.89 -13.18 18.38
CA HIS A 105 -13.89 -12.42 17.61
C HIS A 105 -14.41 -11.16 18.34
N SER A 106 -14.48 -11.17 19.67
CA SER A 106 -14.84 -9.99 20.45
C SER A 106 -13.80 -8.87 20.35
N ILE A 107 -12.52 -9.21 20.24
CA ILE A 107 -11.43 -8.25 20.03
C ILE A 107 -11.46 -7.74 18.59
N VAL A 108 -11.61 -8.64 17.61
CA VAL A 108 -11.75 -8.27 16.19
C VAL A 108 -12.92 -7.31 16.01
N GLY A 109 -14.10 -7.60 16.57
CA GLY A 109 -15.28 -6.75 16.46
C GLY A 109 -15.17 -5.44 17.23
N ARG A 110 -14.52 -5.42 18.41
CA ARG A 110 -14.34 -4.20 19.20
C ARG A 110 -13.41 -3.19 18.53
N TRP A 111 -12.34 -3.67 17.90
CA TRP A 111 -11.31 -2.84 17.28
C TRP A 111 -11.36 -2.85 15.75
N VAL A 112 -12.41 -3.47 15.19
CA VAL A 112 -12.68 -3.55 13.75
C VAL A 112 -11.42 -3.96 12.95
N LEU A 113 -10.68 -4.94 13.47
CA LEU A 113 -9.38 -5.37 12.91
C LEU A 113 -9.53 -6.02 11.51
N ASP A 114 -10.76 -6.40 11.16
CA ASP A 114 -11.10 -7.07 9.91
C ASP A 114 -11.47 -6.10 8.77
N ALA A 115 -11.48 -4.78 9.02
CA ALA A 115 -11.94 -3.80 8.04
C ALA A 115 -10.92 -3.47 6.95
N SER A 116 -9.65 -3.27 7.33
CA SER A 116 -8.63 -2.80 6.39
C SER A 116 -8.09 -3.91 5.50
N GLY A 117 -8.11 -5.17 5.94
CA GLY A 117 -7.64 -6.31 5.16
C GLY A 117 -8.73 -6.98 4.32
N ASP A 118 -8.40 -8.15 3.78
CA ASP A 118 -9.31 -9.01 3.01
C ASP A 118 -10.16 -9.97 3.86
N TYR A 119 -10.07 -9.85 5.18
CA TYR A 119 -10.66 -10.77 6.17
C TYR A 119 -12.17 -10.99 6.06
N ARG A 120 -12.89 -10.04 5.46
CA ARG A 120 -14.36 -10.10 5.30
C ARG A 120 -14.81 -10.87 4.06
N PHE A 121 -13.91 -11.19 3.13
CA PHE A 121 -14.27 -11.86 1.87
C PHE A 121 -13.29 -12.93 1.41
N ALA A 122 -12.01 -12.87 1.81
CA ALA A 122 -11.03 -13.91 1.53
C ALA A 122 -11.09 -15.02 2.59
N ARG A 123 -11.07 -16.28 2.14
CA ARG A 123 -10.98 -17.44 3.02
C ARG A 123 -9.63 -17.47 3.73
N GLN A 124 -9.66 -17.42 5.06
CA GLN A 124 -8.47 -17.52 5.89
C GLN A 124 -8.15 -18.99 6.19
N ASP A 125 -6.93 -19.43 5.92
CA ASP A 125 -6.43 -20.76 6.23
C ASP A 125 -5.02 -20.67 6.85
N PRO A 126 -4.88 -20.89 8.17
CA PRO A 126 -3.62 -20.73 8.88
C PRO A 126 -2.67 -21.92 8.73
N ARG A 127 -3.10 -22.98 8.03
CA ARG A 127 -2.28 -24.18 7.84
C ARG A 127 -1.07 -23.84 6.95
N PHE A 128 0.03 -24.56 7.15
CA PHE A 128 1.21 -24.45 6.28
C PHE A 128 0.86 -24.90 4.86
N GLY A 129 1.30 -24.17 3.83
CA GLY A 129 0.99 -24.48 2.44
C GLY A 129 -0.45 -24.18 2.02
N HIS A 130 -1.08 -23.19 2.66
CA HIS A 130 -2.41 -22.68 2.32
C HIS A 130 -2.44 -21.14 2.34
N GLN A 131 -1.60 -20.52 1.51
CA GLN A 131 -1.46 -19.07 1.42
C GLN A 131 -2.53 -18.46 0.49
N HIS A 132 -2.72 -17.14 0.55
CA HIS A 132 -3.64 -16.38 -0.30
C HIS A 132 -3.13 -14.95 -0.58
N GLY A 133 -3.61 -14.38 -1.66
CA GLY A 133 -3.34 -13.01 -2.07
C GLY A 133 -4.41 -12.50 -3.03
N GLU A 134 -4.09 -11.47 -3.79
CA GLU A 134 -5.03 -10.74 -4.64
C GLU A 134 -4.39 -10.38 -5.99
N GLY A 135 -5.16 -10.61 -7.06
CA GLY A 135 -4.88 -10.15 -8.41
C GLY A 135 -3.79 -10.91 -9.15
N TYR A 136 -2.57 -11.00 -8.60
CA TYR A 136 -1.45 -11.74 -9.20
C TYR A 136 -0.48 -12.35 -8.18
N GLY A 137 0.28 -13.33 -8.64
CA GLY A 137 1.39 -13.93 -7.90
C GLY A 137 2.39 -14.60 -8.84
N TYR A 138 3.48 -15.12 -8.28
CA TYR A 138 4.45 -15.88 -9.05
C TYR A 138 5.19 -16.93 -8.19
N LEU A 139 5.69 -17.96 -8.85
CA LEU A 139 6.72 -18.85 -8.30
C LEU A 139 8.08 -18.47 -8.83
N ARG A 140 9.11 -18.59 -8.01
CA ARG A 140 10.50 -18.34 -8.39
C ARG A 140 11.33 -19.62 -8.35
N PHE A 141 12.15 -19.81 -9.38
CA PHE A 141 13.11 -20.89 -9.58
C PHE A 141 14.44 -20.30 -10.06
N GLY A 142 15.35 -19.99 -9.14
CA GLY A 142 16.54 -19.20 -9.40
C GLY A 142 16.15 -17.81 -9.95
N GLN A 143 16.54 -17.56 -11.20
CA GLN A 143 16.19 -16.33 -11.92
C GLN A 143 14.88 -16.43 -12.72
N ALA A 144 14.36 -17.64 -12.92
CA ALA A 144 13.12 -17.87 -13.64
C ALA A 144 11.92 -17.65 -12.72
N VAL A 145 10.84 -17.11 -13.27
CA VAL A 145 9.55 -16.99 -12.61
C VAL A 145 8.44 -17.57 -13.46
N SER A 146 7.39 -18.02 -12.77
CA SER A 146 6.12 -18.45 -13.35
C SER A 146 5.02 -17.58 -12.74
N LEU A 147 4.64 -16.55 -13.46
CA LEU A 147 3.64 -15.58 -13.05
C LEU A 147 2.24 -16.05 -13.46
N PHE A 148 1.28 -15.85 -12.55
CA PHE A 148 -0.15 -16.06 -12.78
C PHE A 148 -0.92 -14.84 -12.28
N GLY A 149 -1.89 -14.36 -13.04
CA GLY A 149 -2.66 -13.18 -12.63
C GLY A 149 -3.91 -12.94 -13.46
N GLU A 150 -4.81 -12.13 -12.92
CA GLU A 150 -6.06 -11.75 -13.58
C GLU A 150 -5.93 -10.36 -14.24
N CYS A 151 -6.22 -10.28 -15.53
CA CYS A 151 -5.88 -9.09 -16.33
C CYS A 151 -6.91 -7.95 -16.27
N ARG A 152 -8.04 -8.13 -15.57
CA ARG A 152 -9.23 -7.27 -15.64
C ARG A 152 -9.75 -6.95 -14.22
N PRO A 153 -8.95 -6.30 -13.36
CA PRO A 153 -9.35 -6.00 -11.97
C PRO A 153 -10.62 -5.15 -11.88
N ASP A 154 -10.90 -4.33 -12.90
CA ASP A 154 -12.05 -3.42 -12.96
C ASP A 154 -13.41 -4.11 -13.12
N THR A 155 -13.41 -5.43 -13.37
CA THR A 155 -14.63 -6.22 -13.60
C THR A 155 -14.92 -7.17 -12.45
N GLY A 156 -14.06 -7.20 -11.43
CA GLY A 156 -14.21 -8.08 -10.27
C GLY A 156 -12.88 -8.26 -9.55
N LEU A 157 -12.90 -8.17 -8.22
CA LEU A 157 -11.72 -8.47 -7.40
C LEU A 157 -11.41 -9.97 -7.51
N THR A 158 -10.13 -10.31 -7.55
CA THR A 158 -9.69 -11.71 -7.69
C THR A 158 -8.83 -12.13 -6.51
N VAL A 159 -9.34 -13.07 -5.70
CA VAL A 159 -8.58 -13.67 -4.61
C VAL A 159 -7.84 -14.90 -5.14
N ILE A 160 -6.56 -14.99 -4.80
CA ILE A 160 -5.70 -16.11 -5.15
C ILE A 160 -5.55 -17.00 -3.92
N TYR A 161 -5.74 -18.30 -4.09
CA TYR A 161 -5.50 -19.32 -3.07
C TYR A 161 -4.46 -20.31 -3.53
N GLU A 162 -3.47 -20.55 -2.69
CA GLU A 162 -2.47 -21.58 -2.87
C GLU A 162 -2.86 -22.83 -2.08
N ASP A 163 -2.56 -23.99 -2.66
CA ASP A 163 -2.75 -25.31 -2.05
C ASP A 163 -1.53 -26.20 -2.37
N LEU A 164 -0.55 -26.22 -1.46
CA LEU A 164 0.68 -26.99 -1.61
C LEU A 164 0.42 -28.50 -1.70
N PRO A 165 -0.44 -29.12 -0.85
CA PRO A 165 -0.75 -30.54 -0.97
C PRO A 165 -1.25 -30.95 -2.36
N GLU A 166 -2.12 -30.13 -2.96
CA GLU A 166 -2.65 -30.39 -4.30
C GLU A 166 -1.74 -29.86 -5.43
N ASN A 167 -0.68 -29.12 -5.08
CA ASN A 167 0.26 -28.50 -6.01
C ASN A 167 -0.46 -27.55 -7.00
N THR A 168 -1.40 -26.74 -6.49
CA THR A 168 -2.21 -25.83 -7.31
C THR A 168 -2.31 -24.42 -6.76
N VAL A 169 -2.59 -23.48 -7.66
CA VAL A 169 -3.05 -22.13 -7.31
C VAL A 169 -4.40 -21.90 -7.99
N SER A 170 -5.35 -21.33 -7.26
CA SER A 170 -6.68 -21.00 -7.75
C SER A 170 -6.93 -19.49 -7.69
N LEU A 171 -7.29 -18.88 -8.80
CA LEU A 171 -7.69 -17.48 -8.90
C LEU A 171 -9.21 -17.41 -8.95
N GLN A 172 -9.84 -16.99 -7.86
CA GLN A 172 -11.29 -16.85 -7.72
C GLN A 172 -11.70 -15.38 -7.87
N LYS A 173 -12.38 -15.07 -8.96
CA LYS A 173 -12.88 -13.74 -9.30
C LYS A 173 -14.35 -13.58 -8.95
N GLU A 174 -14.69 -12.44 -8.37
CA GLU A 174 -16.08 -12.04 -8.13
C GLU A 174 -16.87 -11.91 -9.44
N GLY A 175 -18.09 -12.44 -9.48
CA GLY A 175 -19.01 -12.18 -10.59
C GLY A 175 -19.61 -10.76 -10.56
N PRO A 176 -20.31 -10.35 -11.63
CA PRO A 176 -21.08 -9.10 -11.62
C PRO A 176 -22.14 -9.11 -10.51
N ASN A 177 -22.26 -8.02 -9.76
CA ASN A 177 -23.21 -7.93 -8.65
C ASN A 177 -24.64 -7.58 -9.10
N ARG A 178 -25.06 -8.18 -10.23
CA ARG A 178 -26.39 -8.03 -10.82
C ARG A 178 -26.78 -9.30 -11.59
N PRO A 179 -28.07 -9.52 -11.85
CA PRO A 179 -28.48 -10.52 -12.82
C PRO A 179 -27.92 -10.18 -14.22
N LEU A 180 -27.44 -11.20 -14.91
CA LEU A 180 -27.17 -11.19 -16.34
C LEU A 180 -28.46 -11.55 -17.07
N ALA A 181 -28.79 -10.80 -18.12
CA ALA A 181 -29.99 -11.07 -18.92
C ALA A 181 -29.78 -12.26 -19.86
N ALA A 182 -30.85 -12.96 -20.22
CA ALA A 182 -30.80 -14.04 -21.21
C ALA A 182 -30.08 -13.60 -22.52
N GLY A 183 -29.05 -14.35 -22.93
CA GLY A 183 -28.22 -14.08 -24.10
C GLY A 183 -27.19 -12.95 -23.93
N GLU A 184 -27.03 -12.40 -22.73
CA GLU A 184 -26.00 -11.41 -22.42
C GLU A 184 -24.63 -12.08 -22.30
N ARG A 185 -23.80 -11.95 -23.35
CA ARG A 185 -22.43 -12.45 -23.35
C ARG A 185 -21.52 -11.58 -22.48
N VAL A 186 -20.91 -12.15 -21.44
CA VAL A 186 -20.01 -11.43 -20.51
C VAL A 186 -18.68 -12.17 -20.34
N GLU A 187 -17.57 -11.43 -20.44
CA GLU A 187 -16.23 -11.92 -20.04
C GLU A 187 -16.15 -11.87 -18.51
N ILE A 188 -16.04 -13.03 -17.86
CA ILE A 188 -16.08 -13.14 -16.39
C ILE A 188 -14.69 -13.34 -15.77
N LEU A 189 -13.69 -13.80 -16.54
CA LEU A 189 -12.33 -14.03 -16.07
C LEU A 189 -11.35 -13.97 -17.24
N THR A 190 -10.25 -13.23 -17.07
CA THR A 190 -9.11 -13.24 -17.99
C THR A 190 -7.83 -13.57 -17.23
N LEU A 191 -7.35 -14.81 -17.38
CA LEU A 191 -6.12 -15.30 -16.73
C LEU A 191 -4.92 -15.13 -17.66
N ALA A 192 -3.83 -14.58 -17.14
CA ALA A 192 -2.51 -14.63 -17.76
C ALA A 192 -1.61 -15.65 -17.04
N LEU A 193 -0.89 -16.45 -17.81
CA LEU A 193 0.19 -17.33 -17.37
C LEU A 193 1.46 -16.97 -18.14
N VAL A 194 2.48 -16.48 -17.43
CA VAL A 194 3.68 -15.92 -18.07
C VAL A 194 4.94 -16.50 -17.44
N GLU A 195 5.84 -17.01 -18.28
CA GLU A 195 7.17 -17.45 -17.89
C GLU A 195 8.23 -16.39 -18.27
N GLY A 196 9.29 -16.26 -17.48
CA GLY A 196 10.38 -15.35 -17.79
C GLY A 196 11.29 -15.07 -16.60
N THR A 197 12.00 -13.95 -16.63
CA THR A 197 12.54 -13.35 -15.41
C THR A 197 11.46 -12.53 -14.73
N LEU A 198 11.63 -12.16 -13.44
CA LEU A 198 10.64 -11.33 -12.74
C LEU A 198 10.29 -10.06 -13.54
N HIS A 199 11.30 -9.39 -14.08
CA HIS A 199 11.11 -8.19 -14.90
C HIS A 199 10.35 -8.47 -16.20
N SER A 200 10.78 -9.47 -16.99
CA SER A 200 10.16 -9.73 -18.29
C SER A 200 8.73 -10.28 -18.16
N ALA A 201 8.51 -11.16 -17.18
CA ALA A 201 7.20 -11.75 -16.93
C ALA A 201 6.21 -10.69 -16.43
N PHE A 202 6.62 -9.82 -15.52
CA PHE A 202 5.75 -8.75 -15.03
C PHE A 202 5.50 -7.67 -16.09
N ALA A 203 6.51 -7.28 -16.88
CA ALA A 203 6.32 -6.36 -17.99
C ALA A 203 5.31 -6.90 -19.02
N ARG A 204 5.41 -8.20 -19.35
CA ARG A 204 4.44 -8.88 -20.21
C ARG A 204 3.04 -8.93 -19.58
N TYR A 205 2.93 -9.22 -18.29
CA TYR A 205 1.64 -9.20 -17.58
C TYR A 205 0.96 -7.84 -17.67
N VAL A 206 1.68 -6.75 -17.39
CA VAL A 206 1.14 -5.39 -17.48
C VAL A 206 0.79 -5.00 -18.93
N GLU A 207 1.56 -5.46 -19.91
CA GLU A 207 1.23 -5.32 -21.34
C GLU A 207 -0.10 -6.01 -21.68
N LEU A 208 -0.30 -7.25 -21.21
CA LEU A 208 -1.53 -8.03 -21.41
C LEU A 208 -2.76 -7.39 -20.76
N MET A 209 -2.57 -6.66 -19.64
CA MET A 209 -3.62 -5.83 -19.03
C MET A 209 -3.93 -4.56 -19.84
N GLY A 210 -3.08 -4.18 -20.79
CA GLY A 210 -3.21 -2.93 -21.56
C GLY A 210 -2.90 -1.68 -20.75
N ILE A 211 -2.13 -1.81 -19.66
CA ILE A 211 -1.88 -0.74 -18.71
C ILE A 211 -0.67 0.09 -19.15
N ARG A 212 -0.78 1.40 -18.97
CA ARG A 212 0.33 2.34 -19.16
C ARG A 212 0.50 3.18 -17.90
N ARG A 213 1.72 3.23 -17.39
CA ARG A 213 2.07 4.11 -16.26
C ARG A 213 1.83 5.57 -16.61
N ARG A 214 1.35 6.35 -15.64
CA ARG A 214 1.32 7.81 -15.72
C ARG A 214 2.74 8.37 -15.54
N SER A 215 3.11 9.31 -16.40
CA SER A 215 4.45 9.90 -16.36
C SER A 215 4.54 10.90 -15.21
N ALA A 216 5.56 10.74 -14.37
CA ALA A 216 5.80 11.59 -13.22
C ALA A 216 7.29 11.58 -12.85
N PHE A 217 7.76 12.70 -12.31
CA PHE A 217 9.10 12.78 -11.71
C PHE A 217 9.09 12.12 -10.33
N PRO A 218 10.15 11.41 -9.92
CA PRO A 218 10.29 10.91 -8.55
C PRO A 218 10.17 12.02 -7.51
N LEU A 219 9.60 11.71 -6.35
CA LEU A 219 9.42 12.68 -5.26
C LEU A 219 10.53 12.58 -4.22
N VAL A 220 10.95 13.72 -3.69
CA VAL A 220 11.78 13.81 -2.49
C VAL A 220 11.22 14.86 -1.57
N GLY A 221 11.26 14.67 -0.25
CA GLY A 221 10.90 15.73 0.68
C GLY A 221 10.31 15.26 1.99
N PHE A 222 9.23 15.92 2.39
CA PHE A 222 8.73 15.87 3.76
C PHE A 222 7.23 15.56 3.82
N THR A 223 6.82 14.80 4.82
CA THR A 223 5.43 14.67 5.28
C THR A 223 5.32 14.91 6.78
N SER A 224 4.24 15.54 7.26
CA SER A 224 4.09 15.90 8.68
C SER A 224 3.72 14.75 9.62
N TRP A 225 3.31 13.58 9.10
CA TRP A 225 2.64 12.53 9.88
C TRP A 225 3.51 11.90 10.98
N TYR A 226 4.66 11.31 10.64
CA TYR A 226 5.44 10.47 11.57
C TYR A 226 6.24 11.26 12.63
N ARG A 227 5.97 12.54 12.77
CA ARG A 227 6.45 13.40 13.86
C ARG A 227 5.33 14.07 14.63
N HIS A 228 4.33 14.59 13.93
CA HIS A 228 3.25 15.37 14.55
C HIS A 228 1.94 14.60 14.69
N TYR A 229 1.73 13.54 13.91
CA TYR A 229 0.43 12.92 13.70
C TYR A 229 -0.62 14.01 13.42
N GLY A 230 -1.79 13.92 14.03
CA GLY A 230 -2.84 14.95 13.92
C GLY A 230 -2.54 16.27 14.64
N ASP A 231 -1.39 16.43 15.32
CA ASP A 231 -1.02 17.65 16.08
C ASP A 231 -0.23 18.67 15.24
N ILE A 232 -0.82 19.13 14.14
CA ILE A 232 -0.29 20.16 13.23
C ILE A 232 -1.09 21.47 13.26
N ASP A 233 -0.42 22.61 13.17
CA ASP A 233 -1.05 23.91 12.96
C ASP A 233 -0.21 24.75 11.98
N ALA A 234 -0.73 25.90 11.55
CA ALA A 234 -0.02 26.76 10.61
C ALA A 234 1.38 27.18 11.12
N ALA A 235 1.55 27.37 12.43
CA ALA A 235 2.82 27.76 13.03
C ALA A 235 3.84 26.61 13.03
N THR A 236 3.39 25.39 13.29
CA THR A 236 4.21 24.17 13.29
C THR A 236 4.69 23.86 11.89
N LEU A 237 3.78 23.83 10.91
CA LEU A 237 4.13 23.58 9.52
C LEU A 237 5.08 24.65 8.96
N LYS A 238 4.92 25.92 9.38
CA LYS A 238 5.85 26.98 9.00
C LYS A 238 7.25 26.78 9.55
N ARG A 239 7.39 26.26 10.78
CA ARG A 239 8.71 25.94 11.35
C ARG A 239 9.37 24.79 10.58
N ASP A 240 8.63 23.73 10.30
CA ASP A 240 9.14 22.60 9.53
C ASP A 240 9.51 23.02 8.11
N LEU A 241 8.67 23.85 7.48
CA LEU A 241 8.91 24.36 6.12
C LEU A 241 10.25 25.07 6.01
N VAL A 242 10.61 25.91 6.99
CA VAL A 242 11.91 26.60 7.00
C VAL A 242 13.06 25.59 7.04
N GLY A 243 13.01 24.63 7.96
CA GLY A 243 14.06 23.60 8.09
C GLY A 243 14.19 22.73 6.84
N VAL A 244 13.04 22.30 6.28
CA VAL A 244 12.99 21.50 5.05
C VAL A 244 13.52 22.31 3.87
N SER A 245 13.08 23.56 3.67
CA SER A 245 13.53 24.38 2.54
C SER A 245 15.04 24.63 2.60
N ASP A 246 15.58 24.94 3.78
CA ASP A 246 17.00 25.23 3.94
C ASP A 246 17.90 24.02 3.60
N VAL A 247 17.49 22.81 4.01
CA VAL A 247 18.29 21.60 3.81
C VAL A 247 18.06 20.98 2.44
N LEU A 248 16.80 20.84 2.02
CA LEU A 248 16.43 20.14 0.79
C LEU A 248 16.85 20.93 -0.46
N LEU A 249 16.58 22.24 -0.49
CA LEU A 249 16.88 23.09 -1.65
C LEU A 249 18.38 23.39 -1.79
N ALA A 250 19.18 23.08 -0.77
CA ALA A 250 20.63 23.11 -0.85
C ALA A 250 21.25 21.87 -1.54
N GLN A 251 20.43 20.86 -1.87
CA GLN A 251 20.88 19.66 -2.57
C GLN A 251 20.72 19.77 -4.10
N PRO A 252 21.43 18.93 -4.89
CA PRO A 252 21.12 18.78 -6.30
C PRO A 252 19.77 18.04 -6.46
N LEU A 253 18.80 18.72 -7.06
CA LEU A 253 17.42 18.22 -7.24
C LEU A 253 17.06 17.97 -8.72
N GLU A 254 18.07 17.81 -9.58
CA GLU A 254 17.82 17.56 -11.01
C GLU A 254 17.16 16.19 -11.20
N GLY A 255 16.04 16.15 -11.93
CA GLY A 255 15.29 14.92 -12.19
C GLY A 255 14.38 14.46 -11.06
N VAL A 256 14.22 15.22 -9.98
CA VAL A 256 13.29 14.92 -8.88
C VAL A 256 12.41 16.14 -8.54
N LEU A 257 11.26 15.91 -7.92
CA LEU A 257 10.37 16.97 -7.43
C LEU A 257 10.47 17.12 -5.91
N PRO A 258 10.87 18.29 -5.39
CA PRO A 258 10.91 18.55 -3.96
C PRO A 258 9.52 18.90 -3.43
N VAL A 259 9.01 18.10 -2.48
CA VAL A 259 7.64 18.20 -1.96
C VAL A 259 7.65 18.54 -0.46
N PHE A 260 6.70 19.37 -0.06
CA PHE A 260 6.29 19.50 1.33
C PHE A 260 4.82 19.09 1.44
N GLN A 261 4.57 17.93 2.06
CA GLN A 261 3.24 17.35 2.19
C GLN A 261 2.69 17.61 3.59
N VAL A 262 1.50 18.22 3.65
CA VAL A 262 0.71 18.33 4.88
C VAL A 262 -0.14 17.07 4.99
N ASP A 263 0.07 16.29 6.05
CA ASP A 263 -0.70 15.07 6.32
C ASP A 263 -1.94 15.35 7.19
N ASP A 264 -2.60 14.32 7.73
CA ASP A 264 -3.79 14.42 8.56
C ASP A 264 -3.63 15.38 9.76
N GLY A 265 -4.74 16.03 10.15
CA GLY A 265 -4.82 16.95 11.29
C GLY A 265 -5.29 18.38 10.95
N TYR A 266 -5.33 18.76 9.68
CA TYR A 266 -5.80 20.10 9.29
C TYR A 266 -7.33 20.24 9.29
N ALA A 267 -8.04 19.13 9.11
CA ALA A 267 -9.49 19.04 9.13
C ALA A 267 -9.91 17.78 9.90
N LYS A 268 -11.18 17.74 10.32
CA LYS A 268 -11.80 16.53 10.88
C LYS A 268 -12.05 15.54 9.73
N VAL A 269 -11.81 14.24 9.92
CA VAL A 269 -11.93 13.27 8.82
C VAL A 269 -13.39 13.16 8.38
N GLY A 270 -13.63 13.49 7.11
CA GLY A 270 -14.97 13.64 6.54
C GLY A 270 -15.35 15.10 6.29
N ASP A 271 -14.82 16.07 7.03
CA ASP A 271 -15.18 17.51 6.92
C ASP A 271 -14.11 18.31 6.14
N TRP A 272 -13.69 17.78 4.99
CA TRP A 272 -12.53 18.24 4.21
C TRP A 272 -12.56 19.71 3.79
N MET A 273 -13.74 20.28 3.53
CA MET A 273 -13.87 21.70 3.15
C MET A 273 -13.86 22.66 4.36
N GLN A 274 -13.74 22.13 5.58
CA GLN A 274 -13.75 22.91 6.83
C GLN A 274 -12.48 22.65 7.66
N PRO A 275 -11.32 23.14 7.21
CA PRO A 275 -10.12 23.16 8.06
C PRO A 275 -10.39 23.85 9.39
N ASP A 276 -9.70 23.42 10.46
CA ASP A 276 -9.87 24.01 11.78
C ASP A 276 -9.44 25.49 11.76
N PRO A 277 -10.35 26.45 11.94
CA PRO A 277 -10.05 27.88 11.81
C PRO A 277 -9.17 28.40 12.95
N ASN A 278 -9.06 27.69 14.08
CA ASN A 278 -8.16 28.08 15.17
C ASN A 278 -6.72 27.65 14.86
N ARG A 279 -6.54 26.49 14.24
CA ARG A 279 -5.23 25.95 13.86
C ARG A 279 -4.72 26.55 12.54
N PHE A 280 -5.64 26.87 11.64
CA PHE A 280 -5.40 27.39 10.30
C PHE A 280 -6.22 28.66 10.03
N PRO A 281 -5.98 29.76 10.76
CA PRO A 281 -6.80 30.99 10.68
C PRO A 281 -6.74 31.68 9.31
N ALA A 282 -5.66 31.49 8.54
CA ALA A 282 -5.52 31.98 7.17
C ALA A 282 -6.00 30.96 6.10
N GLY A 283 -6.50 29.80 6.52
CA GLY A 283 -6.90 28.70 5.65
C GLY A 283 -5.74 27.94 5.01
N MET A 284 -6.07 26.84 4.35
CA MET A 284 -5.09 25.93 3.73
C MET A 284 -4.48 26.48 2.44
N GLY A 285 -5.16 27.41 1.75
CA GLY A 285 -4.57 28.12 0.61
C GLY A 285 -3.33 28.93 0.99
N ALA A 286 -3.33 29.59 2.16
CA ALA A 286 -2.16 30.31 2.66
C ALA A 286 -0.99 29.37 2.96
N VAL A 287 -1.27 28.16 3.47
CA VAL A 287 -0.24 27.13 3.70
C VAL A 287 0.38 26.69 2.38
N ALA A 288 -0.44 26.41 1.37
CA ALA A 288 0.05 26.05 0.03
C ALA A 288 0.86 27.19 -0.62
N ASP A 289 0.45 28.44 -0.42
CA ASP A 289 1.17 29.62 -0.90
C ASP A 289 2.53 29.79 -0.20
N ASP A 290 2.61 29.58 1.12
CA ASP A 290 3.86 29.59 1.89
C ASP A 290 4.83 28.50 1.36
N ILE A 291 4.34 27.28 1.16
CA ILE A 291 5.13 26.15 0.61
C ILE A 291 5.66 26.49 -0.78
N ARG A 292 4.78 26.98 -1.67
CA ARG A 292 5.16 27.36 -3.04
C ARG A 292 6.16 28.50 -3.05
N SER A 293 5.99 29.49 -2.17
CA SER A 293 6.90 30.64 -2.04
C SER A 293 8.28 30.22 -1.51
N ALA A 294 8.37 29.13 -0.75
CA ALA A 294 9.63 28.52 -0.35
C ALA A 294 10.31 27.73 -1.48
N GLY A 295 9.66 27.52 -2.62
CA GLY A 295 10.22 26.78 -3.76
C GLY A 295 9.95 25.26 -3.74
N LEU A 296 9.01 24.80 -2.92
CA LEU A 296 8.60 23.40 -2.82
C LEU A 296 7.22 23.18 -3.45
N VAL A 297 6.92 21.93 -3.81
CA VAL A 297 5.59 21.52 -4.31
C VAL A 297 4.66 21.25 -3.12
N PRO A 298 3.50 21.92 -3.02
CA PRO A 298 2.55 21.68 -1.94
C PRO A 298 1.79 20.36 -2.14
N GLY A 299 1.90 19.47 -1.15
CA GLY A 299 1.14 18.22 -1.05
C GLY A 299 0.11 18.25 0.09
N LEU A 300 -1.03 17.57 -0.09
CA LEU A 300 -2.09 17.46 0.93
C LEU A 300 -2.63 16.03 1.03
N TRP A 301 -2.84 15.55 2.25
CA TRP A 301 -3.50 14.28 2.54
C TRP A 301 -5.02 14.41 2.63
N MET A 302 -5.76 13.40 2.15
CA MET A 302 -7.22 13.29 2.30
C MET A 302 -7.64 11.81 2.34
N ALA A 303 -8.66 11.46 3.12
CA ALA A 303 -9.34 10.16 3.07
C ALA A 303 -10.75 10.33 2.47
N PRO A 304 -10.89 10.44 1.14
CA PRO A 304 -12.11 10.96 0.50
C PRO A 304 -13.36 10.11 0.76
N PHE A 305 -13.19 8.82 1.02
CA PHE A 305 -14.30 7.86 1.17
C PHE A 305 -14.57 7.48 2.62
N VAL A 306 -14.00 8.20 3.57
CA VAL A 306 -14.15 7.94 5.01
C VAL A 306 -14.59 9.20 5.74
N CYS A 307 -15.51 9.04 6.69
CA CYS A 307 -15.77 10.03 7.72
C CYS A 307 -15.59 9.40 9.11
N GLU A 308 -15.16 10.19 10.09
CA GLU A 308 -15.09 9.73 11.47
C GLU A 308 -16.37 10.05 12.25
N LYS A 309 -16.62 9.31 13.34
CA LYS A 309 -17.85 9.39 14.15
C LYS A 309 -18.18 10.80 14.66
N GLU A 310 -17.17 11.58 15.00
CA GLU A 310 -17.31 12.94 15.53
C GLU A 310 -17.37 14.03 14.44
N SER A 311 -17.32 13.66 13.16
CA SER A 311 -17.46 14.60 12.04
C SER A 311 -18.89 15.09 11.88
N ARG A 312 -19.04 16.29 11.29
CA ARG A 312 -20.36 16.79 10.86
C ARG A 312 -20.94 15.90 9.78
N THR A 313 -20.10 15.42 8.86
CA THR A 313 -20.51 14.46 7.84
C THR A 313 -21.23 13.25 8.44
N PHE A 314 -20.67 12.65 9.50
CA PHE A 314 -21.34 11.56 10.19
C PHE A 314 -22.63 12.01 10.89
N ALA A 315 -22.61 13.13 11.62
CA ALA A 315 -23.77 13.59 12.40
C ALA A 315 -24.96 14.03 11.52
N GLU A 316 -24.69 14.70 10.40
CA GLU A 316 -25.67 15.38 9.57
C GLU A 316 -26.11 14.55 8.35
N HIS A 317 -25.25 13.65 7.85
CA HIS A 317 -25.48 12.89 6.62
C HIS A 317 -25.44 11.36 6.85
N GLN A 318 -26.33 10.86 7.72
CA GLN A 318 -26.45 9.42 7.98
C GLN A 318 -26.83 8.59 6.74
N ASP A 319 -27.46 9.21 5.74
CA ASP A 319 -27.82 8.63 4.44
C ASP A 319 -26.62 8.50 3.49
N TRP A 320 -25.49 9.16 3.77
CA TRP A 320 -24.25 9.02 3.00
C TRP A 320 -23.44 7.79 3.38
N LEU A 321 -23.69 7.19 4.55
CA LEU A 321 -22.91 6.06 5.04
C LEU A 321 -23.24 4.78 4.27
N LEU A 322 -22.21 4.04 3.87
CA LEU A 322 -22.37 2.68 3.35
C LEU A 322 -22.99 1.80 4.43
N ARG A 323 -23.99 0.97 4.06
CA ARG A 323 -24.71 0.10 4.99
C ARG A 323 -24.57 -1.37 4.63
N ASP A 324 -24.45 -2.20 5.67
CA ASP A 324 -24.48 -3.66 5.52
C ASP A 324 -25.91 -4.18 5.24
N SER A 325 -26.05 -5.49 5.01
CA SER A 325 -27.34 -6.13 4.76
C SER A 325 -28.33 -6.05 5.93
N SER A 326 -27.87 -5.69 7.13
CA SER A 326 -28.71 -5.42 8.31
C SER A 326 -29.07 -3.94 8.48
N GLY A 327 -28.64 -3.08 7.55
CA GLY A 327 -28.87 -1.64 7.55
C GLY A 327 -27.93 -0.85 8.48
N ARG A 328 -26.89 -1.48 9.05
CA ARG A 328 -25.94 -0.81 9.95
C ARG A 328 -24.83 -0.13 9.14
N PRO A 329 -24.35 1.06 9.55
CA PRO A 329 -23.20 1.68 8.91
C PRO A 329 -21.96 0.78 8.93
N VAL A 330 -21.24 0.72 7.82
CA VAL A 330 -20.02 -0.07 7.67
C VAL A 330 -18.85 0.71 8.25
N MET A 331 -18.22 0.15 9.27
CA MET A 331 -16.98 0.69 9.82
C MET A 331 -15.80 0.32 8.92
N SER A 332 -15.02 1.34 8.54
CA SER A 332 -13.76 1.21 7.80
C SER A 332 -12.57 0.95 8.73
N GLY A 333 -12.71 1.15 10.04
CA GLY A 333 -11.72 0.78 11.04
C GLY A 333 -11.91 1.53 12.36
N SER A 334 -11.03 1.27 13.33
CA SER A 334 -11.05 1.94 14.64
C SER A 334 -10.15 3.18 14.75
N HIS A 335 -9.85 3.82 13.62
CA HIS A 335 -9.06 5.04 13.53
C HIS A 335 -9.85 6.27 14.04
N TRP A 336 -9.15 7.29 14.54
CA TRP A 336 -9.71 8.54 15.08
C TRP A 336 -10.84 8.29 16.10
N SER A 337 -12.01 8.92 15.95
CA SER A 337 -13.22 8.66 16.75
C SER A 337 -14.05 7.43 16.29
N GLY A 338 -13.52 6.67 15.32
CA GLY A 338 -14.15 5.52 14.64
C GLY A 338 -14.48 5.88 13.19
N GLY A 339 -13.88 5.15 12.24
CA GLY A 339 -14.03 5.42 10.80
C GLY A 339 -15.19 4.66 10.16
N TYR A 340 -15.94 5.35 9.30
CA TYR A 340 -17.07 4.81 8.54
C TYR A 340 -16.90 5.05 7.05
N ALA A 341 -17.24 4.04 6.24
CA ALA A 341 -17.20 4.14 4.79
C ALA A 341 -18.38 4.96 4.26
N LEU A 342 -18.12 5.84 3.31
CA LEU A 342 -19.14 6.56 2.55
C LEU A 342 -19.58 5.74 1.34
N ASP A 343 -20.88 5.79 1.01
CA ASP A 343 -21.44 5.15 -0.18
C ASP A 343 -21.05 5.95 -1.43
N THR A 344 -20.09 5.45 -2.20
CA THR A 344 -19.59 6.13 -3.41
C THR A 344 -20.59 6.13 -4.57
N GLN A 345 -21.70 5.40 -4.44
CA GLN A 345 -22.79 5.38 -5.41
C GLN A 345 -23.91 6.36 -5.03
N ASN A 346 -23.87 6.95 -3.83
CA ASN A 346 -24.72 8.07 -3.47
C ASN A 346 -24.26 9.35 -4.24
N PRO A 347 -25.13 9.98 -5.06
CA PRO A 347 -24.77 11.19 -5.81
C PRO A 347 -24.25 12.35 -4.96
N ASP A 348 -24.80 12.53 -3.76
CA ASP A 348 -24.41 13.64 -2.87
C ASP A 348 -23.00 13.42 -2.30
N VAL A 349 -22.64 12.17 -1.99
CA VAL A 349 -21.26 11.80 -1.61
C VAL A 349 -20.31 12.10 -2.76
N ARG A 350 -20.67 11.75 -4.00
CA ARG A 350 -19.83 11.99 -5.18
C ARG A 350 -19.61 13.48 -5.43
N GLU A 351 -20.66 14.29 -5.28
CA GLU A 351 -20.56 15.75 -5.38
C GLU A 351 -19.65 16.31 -4.28
N TYR A 352 -19.82 15.85 -3.04
CA TYR A 352 -18.99 16.28 -1.92
C TYR A 352 -17.50 15.92 -2.08
N VAL A 353 -17.21 14.68 -2.49
CA VAL A 353 -15.83 14.24 -2.79
C VAL A 353 -15.25 15.10 -3.92
N SER A 354 -16.02 15.31 -4.99
CA SER A 354 -15.58 16.13 -6.13
C SER A 354 -15.25 17.56 -5.70
N ALA A 355 -16.15 18.19 -4.94
CA ALA A 355 -15.96 19.55 -4.44
C ALA A 355 -14.76 19.66 -3.46
N SER A 356 -14.55 18.64 -2.63
CA SER A 356 -13.43 18.59 -1.68
C SER A 356 -12.08 18.52 -2.41
N LEU A 357 -11.97 17.63 -3.39
CA LEU A 357 -10.76 17.49 -4.22
C LEU A 357 -10.52 18.72 -5.10
N ASP A 358 -11.57 19.28 -5.71
CA ASP A 358 -11.47 20.49 -6.51
C ASP A 358 -11.01 21.69 -5.66
N THR A 359 -11.53 21.79 -4.44
CA THR A 359 -11.12 22.84 -3.48
C THR A 359 -9.64 22.69 -3.13
N ALA A 360 -9.19 21.48 -2.78
CA ALA A 360 -7.79 21.24 -2.46
C ALA A 360 -6.85 21.58 -3.65
N ALA A 361 -7.17 21.08 -4.85
CA ALA A 361 -6.30 21.19 -6.00
C ALA A 361 -6.34 22.58 -6.68
N ARG A 362 -7.54 23.14 -6.87
CA ARG A 362 -7.75 24.37 -7.65
C ARG A 362 -7.81 25.61 -6.76
N ILE A 363 -8.55 25.56 -5.66
CA ILE A 363 -8.81 26.74 -4.82
C ILE A 363 -7.66 26.98 -3.85
N TRP A 364 -7.19 25.94 -3.14
CA TRP A 364 -6.04 26.05 -2.25
C TRP A 364 -4.71 25.89 -2.98
N GLY A 365 -4.70 25.20 -4.13
CA GLY A 365 -3.52 25.15 -5.00
C GLY A 365 -2.52 24.04 -4.67
N PHE A 366 -2.94 23.00 -3.95
CA PHE A 366 -2.14 21.78 -3.75
C PHE A 366 -1.96 21.04 -5.09
N LYS A 367 -0.75 20.52 -5.34
CA LYS A 367 -0.40 19.88 -6.61
C LYS A 367 -0.22 18.37 -6.49
N LEU A 368 0.09 17.90 -5.29
CA LEU A 368 0.09 16.49 -4.93
C LEU A 368 -1.03 16.23 -3.95
N LEU A 369 -1.87 15.24 -4.22
CA LEU A 369 -2.86 14.74 -3.27
C LEU A 369 -2.49 13.31 -2.86
N LYS A 370 -2.23 13.12 -1.56
CA LYS A 370 -2.12 11.79 -0.97
C LYS A 370 -3.52 11.34 -0.57
N LEU A 371 -4.08 10.39 -1.31
CA LEU A 371 -5.47 9.93 -1.17
C LEU A 371 -5.48 8.56 -0.50
N ASP A 372 -6.02 8.51 0.71
CA ASP A 372 -5.83 7.43 1.66
C ASP A 372 -7.13 6.70 2.02
N PHE A 373 -7.01 5.52 2.64
CA PHE A 373 -8.12 4.65 3.04
C PHE A 373 -9.05 4.29 1.87
N LEU A 374 -8.50 4.21 0.66
CA LEU A 374 -9.28 4.06 -0.58
C LEU A 374 -10.07 2.74 -0.63
N TYR A 375 -9.64 1.68 0.07
CA TYR A 375 -10.36 0.42 0.23
C TYR A 375 -11.80 0.61 0.75
N ALA A 376 -12.07 1.72 1.45
CA ALA A 376 -13.40 2.06 1.96
C ALA A 376 -14.47 2.11 0.84
N ALA A 377 -14.09 2.48 -0.38
CA ALA A 377 -14.99 2.55 -1.52
C ALA A 377 -15.52 1.18 -2.01
N ALA A 378 -14.83 0.09 -1.66
CA ALA A 378 -15.12 -1.26 -2.19
C ALA A 378 -15.22 -2.33 -1.10
N MET A 379 -15.56 -1.94 0.14
CA MET A 379 -15.65 -2.90 1.25
C MET A 379 -16.76 -3.94 1.05
N LEU A 380 -17.89 -3.55 0.44
CA LEU A 380 -19.05 -4.39 0.16
C LEU A 380 -19.55 -4.16 -1.28
N PRO A 381 -19.87 -5.22 -2.04
CA PRO A 381 -20.65 -5.13 -3.27
C PRO A 381 -22.02 -4.51 -2.99
N HIS A 382 -22.41 -3.50 -3.77
CA HIS A 382 -23.70 -2.83 -3.66
C HIS A 382 -24.04 -2.13 -4.98
N ALA A 383 -25.27 -1.61 -5.09
CA ALA A 383 -25.73 -0.83 -6.25
C ALA A 383 -25.50 -1.51 -7.62
N GLY A 384 -25.57 -2.85 -7.67
CA GLY A 384 -25.36 -3.60 -8.91
C GLY A 384 -23.89 -3.82 -9.29
N LYS A 385 -22.93 -3.34 -8.48
CA LYS A 385 -21.49 -3.39 -8.73
C LYS A 385 -20.76 -4.30 -7.74
N ASN A 386 -19.77 -5.06 -8.22
CA ASN A 386 -18.85 -5.83 -7.39
C ASN A 386 -17.67 -4.97 -6.89
N ARG A 387 -16.74 -5.53 -6.10
CA ARG A 387 -15.67 -4.72 -5.47
C ARG A 387 -14.72 -4.11 -6.50
N GLY A 388 -14.39 -4.85 -7.56
CA GLY A 388 -13.53 -4.37 -8.64
C GLY A 388 -14.16 -3.19 -9.39
N GLU A 389 -15.44 -3.32 -9.75
CA GLU A 389 -16.21 -2.26 -10.42
C GLU A 389 -16.37 -1.02 -9.53
N LEU A 390 -16.64 -1.20 -8.23
CA LEU A 390 -16.75 -0.11 -7.26
C LEU A 390 -15.42 0.64 -7.10
N MET A 391 -14.31 -0.09 -7.00
CA MET A 391 -12.99 0.53 -6.87
C MET A 391 -12.62 1.30 -8.15
N ALA A 392 -12.80 0.71 -9.33
CA ALA A 392 -12.53 1.39 -10.60
C ALA A 392 -13.34 2.69 -10.74
N ASP A 393 -14.65 2.63 -10.48
CA ASP A 393 -15.54 3.80 -10.50
C ASP A 393 -15.12 4.88 -9.50
N ALA A 394 -14.69 4.50 -8.29
CA ALA A 394 -14.24 5.42 -7.27
C ALA A 394 -12.92 6.11 -7.65
N LEU A 395 -11.95 5.37 -8.20
CA LEU A 395 -10.68 5.96 -8.63
C LEU A 395 -10.87 6.90 -9.84
N ASP A 396 -11.78 6.57 -10.75
CA ASP A 396 -12.15 7.43 -11.88
C ASP A 396 -12.88 8.71 -11.42
N LEU A 397 -13.71 8.62 -10.37
CA LEU A 397 -14.28 9.79 -9.70
C LEU A 397 -13.19 10.72 -9.17
N LEU A 398 -12.17 10.20 -8.45
CA LEU A 398 -11.07 11.02 -7.94
C LEU A 398 -10.33 11.74 -9.07
N ARG A 399 -10.00 11.01 -10.15
CA ARG A 399 -9.26 11.58 -11.29
C ARG A 399 -10.05 12.65 -12.04
N SER A 400 -11.36 12.46 -12.21
CA SER A 400 -12.23 13.43 -12.89
C SER A 400 -12.58 14.65 -12.02
N SER A 401 -12.34 14.57 -10.72
CA SER A 401 -12.61 15.65 -9.75
C SER A 401 -11.53 16.73 -9.69
N VAL A 402 -10.37 16.51 -10.31
CA VAL A 402 -9.23 17.44 -10.24
C VAL A 402 -8.77 17.88 -11.62
N PRO A 403 -8.11 19.05 -11.73
CA PRO A 403 -7.46 19.46 -12.98
C PRO A 403 -6.41 18.45 -13.46
N GLU A 404 -6.26 18.34 -14.77
CA GLU A 404 -5.16 17.59 -15.38
C GLU A 404 -3.80 18.12 -14.86
N GLY A 405 -2.87 17.20 -14.60
CA GLY A 405 -1.57 17.51 -14.00
C GLY A 405 -1.54 17.52 -12.47
N THR A 406 -2.68 17.35 -11.79
CA THR A 406 -2.69 17.04 -10.35
C THR A 406 -2.13 15.64 -10.12
N LEU A 407 -1.11 15.54 -9.27
CA LEU A 407 -0.43 14.29 -8.96
C LEU A 407 -1.17 13.55 -7.85
N PHE A 408 -1.30 12.23 -7.98
CA PHE A 408 -1.87 11.37 -6.95
C PHE A 408 -0.83 10.43 -6.36
N ASP A 409 -0.81 10.39 -5.03
CA ASP A 409 -0.20 9.33 -4.24
C ASP A 409 -1.30 8.53 -3.53
N PHE A 410 -1.55 7.31 -4.00
CA PHE A 410 -2.61 6.46 -3.44
C PHE A 410 -2.13 5.67 -2.22
N CYS A 411 -2.95 5.63 -1.18
CA CYS A 411 -2.67 4.89 0.04
C CYS A 411 -3.92 4.11 0.50
N GLY A 412 -3.70 2.95 1.13
CA GLY A 412 -4.78 2.05 1.52
C GLY A 412 -5.67 1.65 0.33
N VAL A 413 -5.11 1.42 -0.86
CA VAL A 413 -5.87 1.07 -2.07
C VAL A 413 -5.64 -0.40 -2.44
N PRO A 414 -6.66 -1.14 -2.94
CA PRO A 414 -6.41 -2.43 -3.58
C PRO A 414 -5.38 -2.28 -4.70
N VAL A 415 -4.19 -2.86 -4.54
CA VAL A 415 -3.00 -2.40 -5.28
C VAL A 415 -3.14 -2.59 -6.79
N VAL A 416 -3.72 -3.71 -7.21
CA VAL A 416 -3.93 -4.01 -8.63
C VAL A 416 -4.93 -3.04 -9.27
N SER A 417 -5.89 -2.51 -8.51
CA SER A 417 -6.83 -1.48 -9.00
C SER A 417 -6.15 -0.13 -9.26
N ALA A 418 -5.01 0.14 -8.62
CA ALA A 418 -4.27 1.40 -8.77
C ALA A 418 -3.39 1.45 -10.03
N PHE A 419 -3.16 0.31 -10.70
CA PHE A 419 -2.25 0.22 -11.84
C PHE A 419 -2.68 1.19 -12.96
N GLY A 420 -1.78 2.10 -13.35
CA GLY A 420 -2.03 3.10 -14.39
C GLY A 420 -2.98 4.26 -14.01
N ARG A 421 -3.53 4.29 -12.78
CA ARG A 421 -4.49 5.33 -12.33
C ARG A 421 -3.87 6.45 -11.49
N CYS A 422 -2.71 6.18 -10.89
CA CYS A 422 -1.96 7.11 -10.05
C CYS A 422 -0.53 7.30 -10.56
N GLU A 423 0.10 8.37 -10.09
CA GLU A 423 1.52 8.63 -10.32
C GLU A 423 2.37 7.91 -9.28
N TYR A 424 1.93 7.92 -8.02
CA TYR A 424 2.58 7.24 -6.89
C TYR A 424 1.56 6.38 -6.13
N CYS A 425 2.04 5.30 -5.52
CA CYS A 425 1.21 4.44 -4.69
C CYS A 425 2.04 3.87 -3.55
N ARG A 426 1.52 3.99 -2.33
CA ARG A 426 2.04 3.28 -1.15
C ARG A 426 2.01 1.78 -1.40
N VAL A 427 3.17 1.14 -1.22
CA VAL A 427 3.33 -0.30 -1.44
C VAL A 427 3.52 -1.11 -0.17
N GLY A 428 3.51 -0.50 1.01
CA GLY A 428 3.59 -1.19 2.30
C GLY A 428 2.78 -0.53 3.40
N CYS A 429 2.62 -1.25 4.52
CA CYS A 429 2.08 -0.71 5.76
C CYS A 429 2.93 0.45 6.28
N ASP A 430 2.37 1.23 7.21
CA ASP A 430 3.09 2.34 7.84
C ASP A 430 4.34 1.87 8.58
N VAL A 431 5.40 2.66 8.46
CA VAL A 431 6.62 2.59 9.26
C VAL A 431 6.28 3.01 10.70
N GLY A 432 6.85 2.29 11.67
CA GLY A 432 6.65 2.56 13.09
C GLY A 432 7.75 3.45 13.68
N LEU A 433 7.49 4.03 14.86
CA LEU A 433 8.54 4.65 15.68
C LEU A 433 9.44 3.62 16.38
N ASP A 434 9.21 2.33 16.12
CA ASP A 434 10.06 1.20 16.50
C ASP A 434 10.21 0.22 15.31
N TRP A 435 10.96 -0.87 15.50
CA TRP A 435 11.26 -1.81 14.42
C TRP A 435 10.07 -2.70 14.01
N ASN A 436 9.26 -3.21 14.95
CA ASN A 436 8.32 -4.30 14.64
C ASN A 436 7.12 -4.40 15.60
N ASP A 437 6.78 -3.31 16.27
CA ASP A 437 5.71 -3.19 17.25
C ASP A 437 5.87 -4.18 18.45
N THR A 438 5.01 -3.97 19.44
CA THR A 438 4.79 -4.81 20.61
C THR A 438 4.26 -6.19 20.23
N LEU A 439 4.51 -7.19 21.09
CA LEU A 439 4.18 -8.60 20.78
C LEU A 439 2.69 -8.82 20.49
N HIS A 440 1.79 -8.14 21.19
CA HIS A 440 0.35 -8.30 21.01
C HIS A 440 -0.18 -7.62 19.74
N MET A 441 0.50 -6.58 19.24
CA MET A 441 0.18 -5.98 17.95
C MET A 441 0.62 -6.86 16.77
N ARG A 442 1.54 -7.80 16.99
CA ARG A 442 1.98 -8.71 15.91
C ARG A 442 0.91 -9.70 15.45
N ILE A 443 -0.20 -9.81 16.17
CA ILE A 443 -1.34 -10.68 15.84
C ILE A 443 -2.59 -9.90 15.40
N THR A 444 -2.51 -8.57 15.23
CA THR A 444 -3.67 -7.72 14.91
C THR A 444 -3.97 -7.57 13.42
N GLY A 445 -3.19 -8.24 12.55
CA GLY A 445 -3.43 -8.29 11.11
C GLY A 445 -2.14 -8.16 10.28
N ARG A 446 -2.31 -8.25 8.96
CA ARG A 446 -1.24 -8.20 7.95
C ARG A 446 -0.90 -6.76 7.55
N GLU A 447 -1.79 -5.82 7.87
CA GLU A 447 -1.75 -4.40 7.52
C GLU A 447 -1.15 -3.52 8.64
N ARG A 448 -0.78 -4.12 9.78
CA ARG A 448 -0.34 -3.37 10.97
C ARG A 448 0.89 -2.50 10.71
N VAL A 449 1.00 -1.42 11.49
CA VAL A 449 2.21 -0.58 11.55
C VAL A 449 3.42 -1.44 11.93
N SER A 450 4.47 -1.39 11.12
CA SER A 450 5.73 -2.10 11.36
C SER A 450 6.78 -1.70 10.33
N THR A 451 7.88 -1.12 10.81
CA THR A 451 9.05 -0.80 9.95
C THR A 451 9.59 -2.05 9.26
N LYS A 452 9.65 -3.19 9.96
CA LYS A 452 10.06 -4.47 9.39
C LYS A 452 9.14 -4.95 8.27
N ASN A 453 7.81 -4.88 8.47
CA ASN A 453 6.88 -5.32 7.43
C ASN A 453 6.86 -4.33 6.26
N SER A 454 6.97 -3.02 6.52
CA SER A 454 7.09 -2.01 5.47
C SER A 454 8.28 -2.31 4.57
N LEU A 455 9.45 -2.60 5.15
CA LEU A 455 10.64 -3.03 4.40
C LEU A 455 10.42 -4.28 3.55
N HIS A 456 9.78 -5.33 4.11
CA HIS A 456 9.46 -6.53 3.34
C HIS A 456 8.53 -6.21 2.17
N ASN A 457 7.54 -5.34 2.37
CA ASN A 457 6.59 -4.91 1.34
C ASN A 457 7.29 -4.12 0.23
N THR A 458 8.16 -3.17 0.60
CA THR A 458 8.97 -2.38 -0.33
C THR A 458 9.85 -3.29 -1.20
N LYS A 459 10.50 -4.30 -0.60
CA LYS A 459 11.26 -5.32 -1.35
C LYS A 459 10.35 -6.16 -2.24
N GLY A 460 9.26 -6.69 -1.69
CA GLY A 460 8.38 -7.62 -2.36
C GLY A 460 7.59 -6.99 -3.52
N ARG A 461 7.34 -5.68 -3.49
CA ARG A 461 6.65 -4.94 -4.56
C ARG A 461 7.60 -4.07 -5.40
N ALA A 462 8.92 -4.26 -5.29
CA ALA A 462 9.91 -3.45 -6.02
C ALA A 462 9.73 -3.51 -7.55
N HIS A 463 9.22 -4.62 -8.09
CA HIS A 463 8.94 -4.80 -9.52
C HIS A 463 7.78 -3.94 -10.05
N LEU A 464 6.97 -3.35 -9.16
CA LEU A 464 5.91 -2.40 -9.55
C LEU A 464 6.49 -1.03 -9.94
N ASN A 465 7.61 -0.64 -9.32
CA ASN A 465 8.16 0.70 -9.44
C ASN A 465 8.62 0.99 -10.88
N GLY A 466 8.05 2.02 -11.49
CA GLY A 466 8.36 2.41 -12.86
C GLY A 466 7.59 1.62 -13.93
N VAL A 467 6.82 0.61 -13.54
CA VAL A 467 6.02 -0.23 -14.47
C VAL A 467 4.53 0.13 -14.39
N THR A 468 3.95 0.16 -13.18
CA THR A 468 2.51 0.43 -12.98
C THR A 468 2.25 1.83 -12.41
N PHE A 469 3.15 2.30 -11.55
CA PHE A 469 3.25 3.63 -10.92
C PHE A 469 4.67 3.80 -10.35
N LEU A 470 4.93 4.88 -9.61
CA LEU A 470 6.12 4.99 -8.74
C LEU A 470 5.77 4.50 -7.32
N ASN A 471 6.60 3.64 -6.75
CA ASN A 471 6.37 3.11 -5.42
C ASN A 471 6.63 4.19 -4.38
N ASP A 472 5.69 4.36 -3.46
CA ASP A 472 5.94 5.04 -2.19
C ASP A 472 6.26 3.99 -1.11
N PRO A 473 7.54 3.88 -0.68
CA PRO A 473 7.97 2.95 0.35
C PRO A 473 7.65 3.44 1.77
N ASP A 474 6.98 4.60 1.91
CA ASP A 474 6.79 5.35 3.15
C ASP A 474 8.05 6.15 3.57
N VAL A 475 8.12 6.61 4.82
CA VAL A 475 9.20 7.50 5.28
C VAL A 475 10.44 6.79 5.78
N PHE A 476 11.60 7.43 5.57
CA PHE A 476 12.82 7.13 6.32
C PHE A 476 13.00 8.08 7.53
N PHE A 477 13.81 7.64 8.50
CA PHE A 477 14.24 8.46 9.63
C PHE A 477 15.74 8.71 9.60
N LEU A 478 16.17 9.89 10.03
CA LEU A 478 17.54 10.26 10.43
C LEU A 478 17.62 10.71 11.90
N ARG A 479 16.49 11.09 12.50
CA ARG A 479 16.33 11.41 13.92
C ARG A 479 16.68 10.23 14.82
N ARG A 480 17.12 10.53 16.04
CA ARG A 480 17.66 9.54 17.00
C ARG A 480 16.75 9.27 18.20
N ASP A 481 15.64 9.99 18.30
CA ASP A 481 14.63 9.88 19.36
C ASP A 481 13.51 8.88 19.01
N VAL A 482 13.78 7.96 18.08
CA VAL A 482 12.92 6.81 17.73
C VAL A 482 13.60 5.50 18.12
N LYS A 483 12.82 4.44 18.36
CA LYS A 483 13.29 3.12 18.82
C LYS A 483 13.76 2.25 17.65
N ILE A 484 14.60 2.81 16.78
CA ILE A 484 15.20 2.15 15.62
C ILE A 484 16.71 2.33 15.69
N THR A 485 17.46 1.24 15.56
CA THR A 485 18.94 1.26 15.61
C THR A 485 19.55 1.93 14.37
N ASP A 486 20.81 2.34 14.44
CA ASP A 486 21.51 2.93 13.29
C ASP A 486 21.58 1.98 12.09
N SER A 487 21.73 0.66 12.32
CA SER A 487 21.72 -0.35 11.25
C SER A 487 20.34 -0.44 10.59
N GLN A 488 19.27 -0.56 11.39
CA GLN A 488 17.90 -0.62 10.88
C GLN A 488 17.51 0.65 10.12
N ARG A 489 17.92 1.82 10.64
CA ARG A 489 17.72 3.11 9.98
C ARG A 489 18.43 3.19 8.64
N THR A 490 19.67 2.69 8.58
CA THR A 490 20.43 2.62 7.33
C THR A 490 19.75 1.70 6.33
N ARG A 491 19.21 0.55 6.79
CA ARG A 491 18.48 -0.39 5.93
C ARG A 491 17.22 0.24 5.35
N LEU A 492 16.43 0.93 6.17
CA LEU A 492 15.25 1.67 5.74
C LEU A 492 15.59 2.70 4.66
N LEU A 493 16.50 3.62 4.94
CA LEU A 493 16.93 4.64 3.97
C LEU A 493 17.50 4.03 2.68
N SER A 494 18.24 2.92 2.78
CA SER A 494 18.80 2.25 1.61
C SER A 494 17.70 1.63 0.76
N ALA A 495 16.73 0.94 1.37
CA ALA A 495 15.61 0.36 0.66
C ALA A 495 14.77 1.45 -0.04
N ASP A 496 14.45 2.54 0.66
CA ASP A 496 13.63 3.62 0.12
C ASP A 496 14.33 4.31 -1.06
N SER A 497 15.63 4.56 -0.94
CA SER A 497 16.42 5.20 -2.00
C SER A 497 16.69 4.31 -3.22
N LEU A 498 16.73 2.99 -3.05
CA LEU A 498 17.01 2.04 -4.15
C LEU A 498 15.75 1.54 -4.85
N LEU A 499 14.68 1.31 -4.09
CA LEU A 499 13.50 0.59 -4.54
C LEU A 499 12.28 1.51 -4.75
N GLY A 500 12.24 2.65 -4.04
CA GLY A 500 11.17 3.63 -4.13
C GLY A 500 11.26 4.56 -5.35
N GLY A 501 10.13 5.21 -5.64
CA GLY A 501 10.01 6.40 -6.48
C GLY A 501 9.55 7.64 -5.69
N VAL A 502 9.36 7.49 -4.37
CA VAL A 502 9.19 8.55 -3.38
C VAL A 502 10.25 8.36 -2.29
N LEU A 503 10.91 9.46 -1.90
CA LEU A 503 11.90 9.49 -0.82
C LEU A 503 11.51 10.57 0.18
N PHE A 504 10.63 10.23 1.12
CA PHE A 504 10.11 11.15 2.11
C PHE A 504 10.67 10.89 3.51
N THR A 505 10.72 11.95 4.31
CA THR A 505 10.96 11.88 5.76
C THR A 505 9.89 12.66 6.51
N SER A 506 9.78 12.43 7.82
CA SER A 506 8.99 13.27 8.72
C SER A 506 9.86 13.95 9.78
N ASP A 507 11.19 13.89 9.61
CA ASP A 507 12.13 14.47 10.55
C ASP A 507 12.13 16.01 10.56
N ASP A 508 12.60 16.57 11.67
CA ASP A 508 13.08 17.94 11.70
C ASP A 508 14.39 18.07 10.91
N MET A 509 14.30 18.34 9.61
CA MET A 509 15.49 18.51 8.77
C MET A 509 16.36 19.68 9.26
N GLY A 510 15.75 20.73 9.83
CA GLY A 510 16.48 21.89 10.35
C GLY A 510 17.35 21.56 11.58
N ALA A 511 17.02 20.48 12.30
CA ALA A 511 17.80 19.98 13.43
C ALA A 511 18.92 18.99 13.04
N TRP A 512 19.06 18.64 11.76
CA TRP A 512 20.06 17.68 11.31
C TRP A 512 21.50 18.21 11.46
N ASP A 513 22.38 17.37 11.99
CA ASP A 513 23.82 17.62 12.00
C ASP A 513 24.43 17.43 10.60
N SER A 514 25.68 17.87 10.42
CA SER A 514 26.39 17.76 9.14
C SER A 514 26.55 16.32 8.65
N ARG A 515 26.54 15.34 9.57
CA ARG A 515 26.61 13.91 9.22
C ARG A 515 25.27 13.42 8.67
N GLN A 516 24.15 13.78 9.29
CA GLN A 516 22.80 13.44 8.81
C GLN A 516 22.55 14.06 7.44
N VAL A 517 22.91 15.33 7.23
CA VAL A 517 22.80 15.98 5.91
C VAL A 517 23.66 15.26 4.85
N SER A 518 24.86 14.80 5.22
CA SER A 518 25.73 14.02 4.32
C SER A 518 25.13 12.65 3.96
N ILE A 519 24.56 11.95 4.94
CA ILE A 519 23.87 10.67 4.73
C ILE A 519 22.69 10.86 3.78
N PHE A 520 21.86 11.87 4.03
CA PHE A 520 20.73 12.21 3.16
C PHE A 520 21.19 12.53 1.73
N ARG A 521 22.23 13.35 1.56
CA ARG A 521 22.78 13.68 0.24
C ARG A 521 23.19 12.44 -0.55
N ASN A 522 23.86 11.50 0.10
CA ASN A 522 24.29 10.25 -0.57
C ASN A 522 23.08 9.40 -0.98
N ALA A 523 22.06 9.30 -0.12
CA ALA A 523 20.84 8.58 -0.44
C ALA A 523 20.05 9.25 -1.58
N LEU A 524 19.93 10.58 -1.56
CA LEU A 524 19.30 11.37 -2.62
C LEU A 524 20.02 11.20 -3.97
N ASP A 525 21.35 11.21 -3.96
CA ASP A 525 22.16 11.01 -5.17
C ASP A 525 21.98 9.60 -5.76
N THR A 526 21.91 8.57 -4.91
CA THR A 526 21.53 7.21 -5.33
C THR A 526 20.11 7.17 -5.90
N PHE A 527 19.15 7.75 -5.19
CA PHE A 527 17.74 7.79 -5.58
C PHE A 527 17.53 8.51 -6.92
N ALA A 528 18.13 9.69 -7.11
CA ALA A 528 18.01 10.49 -8.32
C ALA A 528 18.64 9.79 -9.53
N ARG A 529 19.84 9.17 -9.37
CA ARG A 529 20.46 8.39 -10.44
C ARG A 529 19.60 7.22 -10.87
N ARG A 530 19.15 6.40 -9.92
CA ARG A 530 18.32 5.23 -10.21
C ARG A 530 17.01 5.62 -10.86
N SER A 531 16.40 6.72 -10.39
CA SER A 531 15.08 7.12 -10.83
C SER A 531 15.08 8.00 -12.09
N SER A 532 16.27 8.37 -12.59
CA SER A 532 16.43 9.19 -13.80
C SER A 532 15.80 8.56 -15.05
N GLU A 533 15.69 7.24 -15.10
CA GLU A 533 15.01 6.52 -16.19
C GLU A 533 13.48 6.69 -16.18
N PHE A 534 12.89 7.01 -15.02
CA PHE A 534 11.45 7.22 -14.88
C PHE A 534 11.02 8.66 -15.13
N ALA A 535 11.96 9.60 -15.06
CA ALA A 535 11.69 11.02 -15.27
C ALA A 535 11.17 11.25 -16.70
N PRO A 536 10.13 12.08 -16.89
CA PRO A 536 9.68 12.47 -18.22
C PRO A 536 10.86 13.02 -19.03
N GLN A 537 11.19 12.38 -20.16
CA GLN A 537 12.25 12.89 -21.02
C GLN A 537 11.80 14.20 -21.69
N THR A 538 12.55 15.27 -21.51
CA THR A 538 12.36 16.51 -22.28
C THR A 538 12.82 16.28 -23.72
N THR A 539 12.01 15.62 -24.55
CA THR A 539 12.25 15.48 -25.99
C THR A 539 11.27 16.33 -26.78
N GLY A 540 11.79 17.41 -27.39
CA GLY A 540 11.24 18.00 -28.62
C GLY A 540 10.40 19.26 -28.50
N ARG A 541 10.87 20.33 -29.17
CA ARG A 541 10.11 21.51 -29.59
C ARG A 541 8.74 21.11 -30.16
N VAL A 542 7.68 21.73 -29.63
CA VAL A 542 6.43 21.93 -30.38
C VAL A 542 6.56 23.29 -31.07
N ASP A 543 6.82 23.27 -32.37
CA ASP A 543 6.54 24.41 -33.24
C ASP A 543 5.00 24.51 -33.37
N GLY A 544 4.38 25.50 -32.73
CA GLY A 544 2.95 25.77 -32.87
C GLY A 544 2.33 26.49 -31.67
N GLU A 545 2.31 27.83 -31.75
CA GLU A 545 1.56 28.78 -30.90
C GLU A 545 1.84 28.75 -29.38
N ALA A 546 2.97 29.36 -29.01
CA ALA A 546 3.22 29.83 -27.66
C ALA A 546 2.25 30.97 -27.29
N GLY A 547 1.28 30.67 -26.42
CA GLY A 547 0.66 31.66 -25.54
C GLY A 547 1.70 32.10 -24.51
N ASP A 548 1.99 33.40 -24.53
CA ASP A 548 3.00 34.11 -23.75
C ASP A 548 2.92 33.85 -22.24
N LEU A 549 3.92 33.16 -21.70
CA LEU A 549 4.32 33.19 -20.29
C LEU A 549 5.82 33.50 -20.25
N SER A 550 6.19 34.73 -20.62
CA SER A 550 7.55 35.21 -20.51
C SER A 550 7.61 36.64 -19.95
N ASP A 551 7.30 36.81 -18.66
CA ASP A 551 7.79 37.98 -17.95
C ASP A 551 9.25 37.77 -17.49
N LYS A 552 10.06 38.77 -17.85
CA LYS A 552 11.50 38.71 -18.09
C LYS A 552 12.37 38.57 -16.82
N PRO A 553 13.61 38.05 -16.96
CA PRO A 553 14.56 37.96 -15.86
C PRO A 553 15.19 39.33 -15.56
N ILE A 554 15.09 39.78 -14.31
CA ILE A 554 15.88 40.92 -13.82
C ILE A 554 17.23 40.37 -13.34
N GLY A 555 18.30 40.91 -13.92
CA GLY A 555 19.67 40.50 -13.71
C GLY A 555 20.15 40.63 -12.27
N ARG A 556 21.02 39.70 -11.89
CA ARG A 556 21.88 39.78 -10.71
C ARG A 556 22.81 40.99 -10.83
N THR A 557 22.73 41.89 -9.86
CA THR A 557 23.88 42.68 -9.43
C THR A 557 24.03 42.49 -7.93
N HIS A 558 25.19 41.98 -7.52
CA HIS A 558 25.67 42.01 -6.15
C HIS A 558 25.66 43.45 -5.64
N ASP A 559 25.05 43.68 -4.48
CA ASP A 559 25.58 44.61 -3.48
C ASP A 559 25.01 44.26 -2.11
N ALA A 560 25.94 44.11 -1.17
CA ALA A 560 25.68 43.77 0.22
C ALA A 560 25.32 45.03 1.01
N HIS A 561 24.15 45.06 1.64
CA HIS A 561 23.92 45.84 2.86
C HIS A 561 22.76 45.22 3.66
N GLY A 562 23.06 44.84 4.91
CA GLY A 562 22.07 44.32 5.84
C GLY A 562 21.08 45.40 6.30
N ALA A 563 19.84 44.97 6.56
CA ALA A 563 18.88 45.75 7.32
C ALA A 563 18.01 44.81 8.16
N GLN A 564 18.03 45.05 9.46
CA GLN A 564 17.25 44.40 10.50
C GLN A 564 15.74 44.61 10.26
N LEU A 565 14.96 43.57 10.54
CA LEU A 565 13.51 43.64 10.66
C LEU A 565 13.14 44.42 11.95
N ASN A 566 12.31 45.45 11.81
CA ASN A 566 11.65 46.13 12.93
C ASN A 566 10.15 45.76 12.89
N PRO A 567 9.59 45.16 13.96
CA PRO A 567 8.17 44.85 14.04
C PRO A 567 7.44 46.06 14.63
N ASP A 568 6.52 46.65 13.88
CA ASP A 568 5.37 47.44 14.38
C ASP A 568 4.79 48.28 13.26
N THR A 569 3.79 47.75 12.55
CA THR A 569 2.65 48.53 12.00
C THR A 569 1.73 47.61 11.21
N CYS A 570 0.56 47.27 11.76
CA CYS A 570 -0.71 47.68 11.16
C CYS A 570 -1.87 47.34 12.11
N THR A 571 -2.55 48.38 12.57
CA THR A 571 -3.81 48.31 13.29
C THR A 571 -4.95 48.70 12.36
N THR A 572 -6.12 48.07 12.57
CA THR A 572 -7.50 48.52 12.19
C THR A 572 -7.80 48.60 10.67
N SER A 573 -8.92 48.14 10.12
CA SER A 573 -10.31 47.96 10.58
C SER A 573 -11.05 47.15 9.50
N MET A 574 -11.94 46.21 9.87
CA MET A 574 -13.31 46.09 9.33
C MET A 574 -14.13 45.17 10.25
N THR A 575 -15.10 45.78 10.93
CA THR A 575 -16.12 45.16 11.78
C THR A 575 -17.44 45.10 11.02
N GLN A 576 -18.17 43.97 11.09
CA GLN A 576 -19.63 43.90 11.31
C GLN A 576 -20.02 42.56 11.99
N PRO A 577 -21.10 42.51 12.81
CA PRO A 577 -21.29 41.50 13.85
C PRO A 577 -22.29 40.38 13.50
N MET A 578 -22.08 39.20 14.09
CA MET A 578 -23.04 38.06 14.18
C MET A 578 -23.68 38.03 15.58
N PRO A 579 -24.90 37.48 15.74
CA PRO A 579 -25.71 37.60 16.96
C PRO A 579 -25.29 36.67 18.12
N ASP A 580 -25.60 37.12 19.34
CA ASP A 580 -25.28 36.53 20.64
C ASP A 580 -25.83 35.10 20.84
N ILE A 581 -24.97 34.17 21.28
CA ILE A 581 -25.35 32.90 21.90
C ILE A 581 -24.93 32.94 23.38
N ASP A 582 -25.90 32.69 24.26
CA ASP A 582 -25.79 32.73 25.71
C ASP A 582 -24.99 31.52 26.25
N ILE A 583 -23.90 31.80 26.96
CA ILE A 583 -22.88 30.84 27.41
C ILE A 583 -23.08 30.37 28.87
N THR A 584 -24.28 30.52 29.42
CA THR A 584 -24.49 30.38 30.89
C THR A 584 -24.96 29.00 31.38
N GLN A 585 -24.79 27.90 30.63
CA GLN A 585 -25.11 26.55 31.14
C GLN A 585 -23.88 25.62 31.23
N PRO A 586 -23.53 25.11 32.43
CA PRO A 586 -22.51 24.08 32.57
C PRO A 586 -23.07 22.69 32.22
N MET A 587 -22.26 21.87 31.54
CA MET A 587 -22.55 20.45 31.27
C MET A 587 -22.27 19.59 32.51
N PRO A 588 -22.97 18.46 32.71
CA PRO A 588 -22.81 17.61 33.89
C PRO A 588 -21.60 16.65 33.78
N ASP A 589 -20.89 16.49 34.91
CA ASP A 589 -19.78 15.55 35.09
C ASP A 589 -20.24 14.09 35.11
N ILE A 590 -19.44 13.19 34.51
CA ILE A 590 -19.64 11.73 34.54
C ILE A 590 -18.54 11.08 35.41
N ASP A 591 -18.98 10.30 36.40
CA ASP A 591 -18.19 9.57 37.39
C ASP A 591 -17.63 8.25 36.84
N MET A 592 -16.30 8.06 36.94
CA MET A 592 -15.51 6.96 36.36
C MET A 592 -15.15 5.85 37.37
N THR A 593 -15.98 5.61 38.38
CA THR A 593 -15.60 4.71 39.50
C THR A 593 -16.44 3.43 39.62
N GLN A 594 -16.44 2.52 38.63
CA GLN A 594 -16.78 1.10 38.90
C GLN A 594 -15.98 0.09 38.02
N PRO A 595 -15.33 -0.94 38.62
CA PRO A 595 -14.71 -2.04 37.89
C PRO A 595 -15.65 -3.26 37.74
N MET A 596 -15.44 -4.03 36.67
CA MET A 596 -16.14 -5.29 36.34
C MET A 596 -15.22 -6.52 36.57
N PRO A 597 -15.78 -7.73 36.78
CA PRO A 597 -15.14 -8.79 37.57
C PRO A 597 -14.33 -9.84 36.77
N ASP A 598 -13.36 -10.44 37.46
CA ASP A 598 -12.45 -11.51 37.00
C ASP A 598 -13.13 -12.89 36.85
N ILE A 599 -12.64 -13.68 35.88
CA ILE A 599 -13.01 -15.10 35.69
C ILE A 599 -11.76 -15.98 35.83
N ASP A 600 -11.91 -16.99 36.68
CA ASP A 600 -10.97 -18.02 37.11
C ASP A 600 -10.72 -19.09 36.02
N MET A 601 -9.47 -19.49 35.86
CA MET A 601 -8.97 -20.46 34.87
C MET A 601 -8.18 -21.55 35.60
N THR A 602 -8.86 -22.61 36.02
CA THR A 602 -8.21 -23.82 36.55
C THR A 602 -8.99 -25.07 36.12
N GLU A 603 -8.47 -25.81 35.13
CA GLU A 603 -8.08 -27.24 35.23
C GLU A 603 -7.67 -27.87 33.87
N PRO A 604 -6.83 -28.94 33.89
CA PRO A 604 -5.97 -29.35 32.77
C PRO A 604 -6.41 -30.66 32.08
N ILE A 605 -5.91 -30.93 30.86
CA ILE A 605 -6.00 -32.25 30.22
C ILE A 605 -4.63 -32.70 29.72
N ALA A 606 -4.30 -33.93 30.10
CA ALA A 606 -3.04 -34.63 29.95
C ALA A 606 -2.85 -35.33 28.60
N SER A 607 -1.57 -35.31 28.17
CA SER A 607 -0.75 -36.44 27.72
C SER A 607 -1.10 -37.23 26.46
N CYS A 608 -0.11 -37.39 25.56
CA CYS A 608 0.60 -38.66 25.27
C CYS A 608 1.36 -38.63 23.92
N ILE A 609 2.71 -38.80 23.99
CA ILE A 609 3.65 -39.65 23.19
C ILE A 609 3.50 -39.73 21.64
N ASP A 610 4.54 -39.76 20.79
CA ASP A 610 5.85 -40.42 20.87
C ASP A 610 6.84 -39.82 19.84
N GLU A 611 8.14 -39.91 20.16
CA GLU A 611 9.29 -39.59 19.29
C GLU A 611 9.78 -40.85 18.56
N GLU A 612 10.08 -40.76 17.26
CA GLU A 612 11.05 -41.66 16.60
C GLU A 612 11.98 -40.90 15.64
N ARG A 613 13.28 -41.05 15.91
CA ARG A 613 14.44 -40.62 15.12
C ARG A 613 14.58 -41.42 13.84
N MET A 614 14.98 -40.77 12.74
CA MET A 614 15.80 -41.40 11.70
C MET A 614 16.86 -40.46 11.13
N THR A 615 17.97 -41.09 10.76
CA THR A 615 19.34 -40.61 10.51
C THR A 615 19.58 -40.12 9.07
N VAL A 616 20.49 -39.15 8.93
CA VAL A 616 21.00 -38.58 7.67
C VAL A 616 22.29 -39.28 7.25
N SER A 617 22.47 -39.52 5.95
CA SER A 617 23.76 -39.81 5.32
C SER A 617 23.84 -39.24 3.89
N ASP A 618 24.69 -38.23 3.74
CA ASP A 618 25.81 -38.12 2.79
C ASP A 618 25.66 -38.03 1.24
N ILE A 619 26.12 -36.85 0.76
CA ILE A 619 27.11 -36.54 -0.32
C ILE A 619 26.75 -36.82 -1.80
N THR A 620 26.75 -35.77 -2.66
CA THR A 620 27.71 -35.51 -3.78
C THR A 620 27.12 -34.61 -4.89
N GLU A 621 27.78 -33.47 -5.11
CA GLU A 621 27.82 -32.65 -6.34
C GLU A 621 28.84 -33.26 -7.35
N PRO A 622 28.89 -32.93 -8.68
CA PRO A 622 29.26 -31.57 -9.14
C PRO A 622 28.89 -31.08 -10.59
N MET A 623 29.11 -29.76 -10.78
CA MET A 623 29.73 -29.02 -11.92
C MET A 623 29.03 -28.73 -13.28
N GLU A 624 28.81 -27.42 -13.48
CA GLU A 624 29.20 -26.49 -14.58
C GLU A 624 29.10 -26.87 -16.07
N ASP A 625 28.49 -25.97 -16.87
CA ASP A 625 29.18 -25.37 -18.04
C ASP A 625 28.58 -24.00 -18.47
N VAL A 626 29.44 -23.09 -18.93
CA VAL A 626 29.19 -21.66 -19.25
C VAL A 626 29.33 -21.44 -20.75
N THR A 627 28.38 -20.75 -21.40
CA THR A 627 28.67 -19.99 -22.64
C THR A 627 27.89 -18.68 -22.68
N GLY A 628 28.62 -17.57 -22.83
CA GLY A 628 28.09 -16.20 -22.81
C GLY A 628 27.70 -15.67 -24.19
N THR A 629 26.80 -14.69 -24.19
CA THR A 629 26.66 -13.72 -25.29
C THR A 629 26.16 -12.39 -24.73
N THR A 630 26.73 -11.32 -25.28
CA THR A 630 26.76 -9.94 -24.78
C THR A 630 25.41 -9.22 -24.84
N ALA A 631 24.92 -8.75 -23.68
CA ALA A 631 23.75 -7.87 -23.55
C ALA A 631 24.17 -6.45 -23.10
N SER A 632 23.49 -5.45 -23.63
CA SER A 632 23.44 -4.04 -23.19
C SER A 632 23.15 -3.94 -21.68
N PRO A 633 23.52 -2.84 -20.98
CA PRO A 633 23.64 -2.85 -19.52
C PRO A 633 22.30 -3.19 -18.86
N ASP A 634 22.36 -4.30 -18.11
CA ASP A 634 21.29 -4.93 -17.38
C ASP A 634 20.95 -4.09 -16.13
N VAL A 635 19.72 -3.57 -16.07
CA VAL A 635 19.22 -2.75 -14.95
C VAL A 635 18.66 -3.64 -13.81
N THR A 636 18.98 -4.93 -13.79
CA THR A 636 18.64 -5.83 -12.65
C THR A 636 19.81 -6.23 -11.77
N VAL A 637 20.99 -5.61 -11.91
CA VAL A 637 21.94 -5.59 -10.80
C VAL A 637 21.50 -4.50 -9.82
N VAL A 638 20.38 -4.73 -9.12
CA VAL A 638 20.26 -4.21 -7.76
C VAL A 638 21.38 -4.92 -7.03
N ASP A 639 22.55 -4.27 -6.91
CA ASP A 639 23.82 -4.80 -6.43
C ASP A 639 23.61 -6.12 -5.66
N GLN A 640 23.84 -7.27 -6.30
CA GLN A 640 23.86 -8.55 -5.59
C GLN A 640 24.67 -8.44 -4.29
N PRO A 641 25.81 -7.70 -4.24
CA PRO A 641 26.52 -7.44 -2.98
C PRO A 641 25.74 -6.64 -1.94
N LEU A 642 24.81 -5.77 -2.35
CA LEU A 642 24.03 -4.86 -1.50
C LEU A 642 22.72 -5.50 -1.02
N MET A 643 22.04 -6.29 -1.86
CA MET A 643 20.94 -7.14 -1.41
C MET A 643 21.45 -8.25 -0.48
N VAL A 644 22.60 -8.83 -0.78
CA VAL A 644 23.31 -9.73 0.14
C VAL A 644 23.76 -8.99 1.40
N ALA A 645 24.11 -7.70 1.35
CA ALA A 645 24.42 -6.93 2.55
C ALA A 645 23.16 -6.61 3.40
N ILE A 646 22.00 -6.41 2.76
CA ILE A 646 20.71 -6.25 3.44
C ILE A 646 20.29 -7.59 4.08
N GLU A 647 20.42 -8.70 3.36
CA GLU A 647 20.09 -10.06 3.79
C GLU A 647 21.06 -10.60 4.86
N ALA A 648 22.37 -10.40 4.71
CA ALA A 648 23.37 -10.75 5.72
C ALA A 648 23.18 -9.96 7.04
N ALA A 649 22.52 -8.81 6.97
CA ALA A 649 22.16 -8.04 8.15
C ALA A 649 20.85 -8.56 8.81
N GLU A 650 20.01 -9.32 8.10
CA GLU A 650 18.83 -10.03 8.63
C GLU A 650 19.23 -11.29 9.42
N GLU A 651 20.29 -11.99 9.02
CA GLU A 651 20.80 -13.19 9.72
C GLU A 651 21.44 -12.88 11.09
N GLY A 652 21.76 -11.62 11.37
CA GLY A 652 22.32 -11.18 12.66
C GLY A 652 21.32 -11.14 13.83
N GLU A 653 20.03 -11.40 13.59
CA GLU A 653 18.97 -11.49 14.61
C GLU A 653 18.46 -12.93 14.76
N GLY A 654 19.35 -13.89 14.98
CA GLY A 654 18.99 -15.23 15.48
C GLY A 654 18.60 -15.20 16.97
N PRO A 655 17.65 -16.02 17.44
CA PRO A 655 17.25 -16.04 18.84
C PRO A 655 18.43 -16.47 19.73
N GLY A 656 18.84 -15.56 20.61
CA GLY A 656 19.75 -15.90 21.70
C GLY A 656 19.03 -16.79 22.72
N ASP A 657 19.41 -18.06 22.75
CA ASP A 657 19.70 -18.82 23.97
C ASP A 657 20.05 -20.28 23.62
N ALA A 658 21.33 -20.62 23.79
CA ALA A 658 21.79 -21.96 24.13
C ALA A 658 23.24 -21.88 24.64
N ILE A 659 23.40 -21.32 25.85
CA ILE A 659 24.54 -21.63 26.70
C ILE A 659 24.23 -22.98 27.35
N GLU A 660 24.95 -24.04 26.97
CA GLU A 660 25.62 -24.96 27.90
C GLU A 660 26.32 -26.14 27.20
N THR A 661 27.62 -26.23 27.48
CA THR A 661 28.44 -27.45 27.67
C THR A 661 28.70 -28.41 26.51
N LEU A 662 29.99 -28.51 26.14
CA LEU A 662 30.65 -29.80 25.90
C LEU A 662 32.09 -29.78 26.48
N PRO A 663 32.60 -30.92 26.96
CA PRO A 663 33.76 -31.03 27.85
C PRO A 663 35.09 -31.04 27.10
N GLY A 664 36.15 -30.61 27.79
CA GLY A 664 37.48 -30.45 27.20
C GLY A 664 38.24 -31.73 26.87
N GLN A 665 39.35 -31.56 26.14
CA GLN A 665 40.67 -32.10 26.50
C GLN A 665 41.77 -31.58 25.54
N ILE A 666 42.77 -30.95 26.17
CA ILE A 666 44.24 -31.13 25.99
C ILE A 666 44.96 -30.50 24.78
N GLY A 667 45.99 -29.72 25.12
CA GLY A 667 47.23 -29.48 24.36
C GLY A 667 47.73 -28.03 24.49
N THR A 668 48.49 -27.66 25.53
CA THR A 668 49.96 -27.33 25.49
C THR A 668 50.36 -26.47 24.28
N SER A 669 50.98 -25.29 24.39
CA SER A 669 52.06 -24.86 25.30
C SER A 669 52.34 -23.33 25.18
N ASP A 670 53.15 -22.84 26.14
CA ASP A 670 54.08 -21.69 26.07
C ASP A 670 53.51 -20.26 26.18
N GLU A 671 53.73 -19.58 27.33
CA GLU A 671 54.79 -18.57 27.60
C GLU A 671 54.39 -17.17 27.07
N ILE A 672 54.46 -16.02 27.76
CA ILE A 672 55.37 -15.52 28.79
C ILE A 672 54.83 -14.13 29.26
N GLU A 673 55.13 -13.76 30.52
CA GLU A 673 55.21 -12.40 31.14
C GLU A 673 53.97 -11.47 31.15
N GLY A 674 53.63 -10.73 32.21
CA GLY A 674 54.31 -10.45 33.47
C GLY A 674 53.74 -9.14 34.06
N GLU A 675 53.32 -9.21 35.33
CA GLU A 675 53.31 -8.16 36.38
C GLU A 675 52.50 -6.86 36.17
N SER A 676 51.46 -6.60 36.99
CA SER A 676 51.48 -5.93 38.32
C SER A 676 51.75 -4.41 38.20
N ASN A 677 51.11 -3.45 38.87
CA ASN A 677 50.37 -3.33 40.13
C ASN A 677 49.65 -1.96 40.09
N GLY A 678 48.60 -1.79 40.91
CA GLY A 678 48.11 -0.46 41.31
C GLY A 678 46.62 -0.38 41.55
#